data_AF-A0A7C1NE18-F1
#
_entry.id   AF-A0A7C1NE18-F1
#
_cell.length_a   1.000
_cell.length_b   1.000
_cell.length_c   1.000
_cell.angle_alpha   90.00
_cell.angle_beta   90.00
_cell.angle_gamma   90.00
#
_symmetry.space_group_name_H-M   'P 1'
#
loop_
_entity.id
_entity.type
_entity.pdbx_description
1 polymer ?
#
loop_
_entity_poly.entity_id
_entity_poly.type
_entity_poly.pdbx_seq_one_letter_code
_entity_poly.pdbx_strand_id
1 'polypeptide(L)'
;MNILKGSIKKEGFFYWFFFGTILSAIILILSLFLPAFVSSNYYQKSLGQLRSQAKAIKSEFSNIISEINQKQKLILDSPFPREKEEIFNLFKKLDLNKEKEGISYINSEGDLILWLGNVIDPMKALFSEGEKINFLQQKSSFLIQHKASVYIVSLQKVRKDEYVIFYRLLAFSPQFKAPYLKEYQFLKARLLSNFAIYYWDFREDVSGLEKLFSRHKDEYLGQPRVQDEIQPMLFPLRNEKNKIVATVTLSSPALRAKISGQKENFLLVFYLFLGTSLLSLLIHFVKSPSFRRERKPLPGLLIILILIGLRFIFFPLSNLEKIQSLLIFSPSSASFFSLWDLTKSPGDIFLTSFFLFLIMGTLVVYSRGLFKSKKRKSSLVISGAANSVLIFTSLFFIFIFQEILFRLVYHSNINLLRFSFNSSFFLLHLSILLFFLVSFFAIFIGLRVASLYSLNLFLPLLILLLQFGGYLLLFKDRNIPLLFLLQASIILFSLFLAFIPKFIKRKEVLFSVFLLCALFIYTSLHYSSSNRNRALVQNSLQNIIKSQEPWGTFLLNQSLPEIDEQQESIVSFLRGSEPYDLAHSLWERTLVAKFNWYSSLEILNPEGELLSRFSLNVPKLYGFDLDLPLSQEWSISLLNIPFMGEEKDFLLGYKDWFEEENHLGRTILYLSIDYDMLP
;
A
#
# COMPACT_ATOMS: atom_id res chain seq x y z
N MET A 1 40.28 25.55 -33.80
CA MET A 1 38.92 25.32 -33.23
C MET A 1 38.57 23.86 -32.92
N ASN A 2 38.98 22.86 -33.72
CA ASN A 2 38.70 21.44 -33.43
C ASN A 2 39.54 20.81 -32.30
N ILE A 3 40.72 21.36 -31.98
CA ILE A 3 41.58 20.91 -30.88
C ILE A 3 41.01 21.35 -29.51
N LEU A 4 40.44 22.55 -29.40
CA LEU A 4 39.72 23.01 -28.21
C LEU A 4 38.44 22.20 -27.94
N LYS A 5 37.68 21.81 -28.99
CA LYS A 5 36.50 20.93 -28.84
C LYS A 5 36.85 19.53 -28.31
N GLY A 6 38.07 19.04 -28.53
CA GLY A 6 38.56 17.76 -28.04
C GLY A 6 39.03 17.78 -26.57
N SER A 7 39.69 18.87 -26.15
CA SER A 7 40.13 19.09 -24.76
C SER A 7 38.95 19.36 -23.82
N ILE A 8 38.00 20.22 -24.23
CA ILE A 8 36.78 20.55 -23.45
C ILE A 8 35.92 19.30 -23.21
N LYS A 9 35.86 18.34 -24.16
CA LYS A 9 35.10 17.08 -23.97
C LYS A 9 35.73 16.10 -22.98
N LYS A 10 37.05 16.16 -22.74
CA LYS A 10 37.75 15.27 -21.79
C LYS A 10 37.80 15.85 -20.38
N GLU A 11 38.00 17.15 -20.26
CA GLU A 11 38.08 17.84 -18.96
C GLU A 11 36.71 18.33 -18.47
N GLY A 12 35.70 18.46 -19.33
CA GLY A 12 34.37 18.93 -18.95
C GLY A 12 33.71 18.13 -17.82
N PHE A 13 33.89 16.80 -17.80
CA PHE A 13 33.37 15.96 -16.70
C PHE A 13 34.10 16.21 -15.37
N PHE A 14 35.37 16.62 -15.41
CA PHE A 14 36.13 16.95 -14.21
C PHE A 14 35.71 18.32 -13.65
N TYR A 15 35.53 19.33 -14.51
CA TYR A 15 34.98 20.62 -14.09
C TYR A 15 33.55 20.50 -13.54
N TRP A 16 32.72 19.62 -14.13
CA TRP A 16 31.39 19.30 -13.61
C TRP A 16 31.43 18.65 -12.22
N PHE A 17 32.41 17.79 -11.95
CA PHE A 17 32.61 17.24 -10.61
C PHE A 17 32.90 18.36 -9.60
N PHE A 18 33.86 19.24 -9.88
CA PHE A 18 34.20 20.37 -9.00
C PHE A 18 33.03 21.34 -8.78
N PHE A 19 32.32 21.70 -9.84
CA PHE A 19 31.16 22.57 -9.71
C PHE A 19 30.05 21.91 -8.88
N GLY A 20 29.77 20.63 -9.13
CA GLY A 20 28.77 19.87 -8.38
C GLY A 20 29.12 19.67 -6.90
N THR A 21 30.39 19.47 -6.55
CA THR A 21 30.82 19.37 -5.14
C THR A 21 30.72 20.70 -4.42
N ILE A 22 31.12 21.80 -5.06
CA ILE A 22 30.98 23.16 -4.50
C ILE A 22 29.50 23.46 -4.25
N LEU A 23 28.64 23.17 -5.24
CA LEU A 23 27.20 23.41 -5.12
C LEU A 23 26.57 22.55 -4.02
N SER A 24 26.95 21.28 -3.90
CA SER A 24 26.46 20.42 -2.81
C SER A 24 26.91 20.96 -1.44
N ALA A 25 28.16 21.40 -1.30
CA ALA A 25 28.65 22.00 -0.06
C ALA A 25 27.86 23.26 0.33
N ILE A 26 27.55 24.15 -0.62
CA ILE A 26 26.71 25.33 -0.39
C ILE A 26 25.31 24.94 0.11
N ILE A 27 24.70 23.93 -0.50
CA ILE A 27 23.37 23.44 -0.12
C ILE A 27 23.37 22.81 1.28
N LEU A 28 24.42 22.07 1.62
CA LEU A 28 24.59 21.51 2.96
C LEU A 28 24.71 22.61 4.00
N ILE A 29 25.50 23.65 3.72
CA ILE A 29 25.64 24.83 4.58
C ILE A 29 24.28 25.52 4.76
N LEU A 30 23.54 25.78 3.67
CA LEU A 30 22.20 26.35 3.73
C LEU A 30 21.22 25.50 4.56
N SER A 31 21.33 24.17 4.51
CA SER A 31 20.49 23.27 5.31
C SER A 31 20.71 23.42 6.83
N LEU A 32 21.93 23.80 7.25
CA LEU A 32 22.29 24.02 8.65
C LEU A 32 21.79 25.39 9.16
N PHE A 33 21.77 26.40 8.30
CA PHE A 33 21.30 27.75 8.65
C PHE A 33 19.78 27.94 8.51
N LEU A 34 19.08 26.99 7.88
CA LEU A 34 17.63 27.05 7.63
C LEU A 34 16.74 27.27 8.87
N PRO A 35 17.00 26.63 10.03
CA PRO A 35 16.15 26.77 11.21
C PRO A 35 15.97 28.23 11.65
N ALA A 36 16.99 29.06 11.47
CA ALA A 36 16.97 30.48 11.84
C ALA A 36 16.08 31.33 10.91
N PHE A 37 15.98 30.97 9.62
CA PHE A 37 15.16 31.71 8.67
C PHE A 37 13.68 31.31 8.75
N VAL A 38 13.39 30.04 9.04
CA VAL A 38 12.01 29.49 9.06
C VAL A 38 11.25 29.86 10.33
N SER A 39 11.94 29.98 11.47
CA SER A 39 11.33 30.35 12.75
C SER A 39 10.79 31.79 12.76
N SER A 40 11.40 32.69 11.98
CA SER A 40 10.99 34.10 11.90
C SER A 40 9.56 34.26 11.37
N ASN A 41 8.67 34.82 12.20
CA ASN A 41 7.25 35.05 11.89
C ASN A 41 6.48 33.80 11.40
N TYR A 42 6.87 32.60 11.85
CA TYR A 42 6.24 31.35 11.42
C TYR A 42 4.72 31.37 11.62
N TYR A 43 4.26 31.75 12.82
CA TYR A 43 2.85 31.76 13.20
C TYR A 43 2.00 32.74 12.39
N GLN A 44 2.53 33.93 12.09
CA GLN A 44 1.81 34.90 11.26
C GLN A 44 1.69 34.40 9.82
N LYS A 45 2.76 33.81 9.27
CA LYS A 45 2.75 33.23 7.92
C LYS A 45 1.85 31.99 7.84
N SER A 46 1.89 31.09 8.83
CA SER A 46 1.04 29.90 8.86
C SER A 46 -0.44 30.26 8.96
N LEU A 47 -0.79 31.22 9.82
CA LEU A 47 -2.16 31.70 9.96
C LEU A 47 -2.66 32.38 8.67
N GLY A 48 -1.80 33.15 7.99
CA GLY A 48 -2.11 33.68 6.66
C GLY A 48 -2.38 32.59 5.62
N GLN A 49 -1.59 31.52 5.64
CA GLN A 49 -1.80 30.35 4.78
C GLN A 49 -3.11 29.64 5.09
N LEU A 50 -3.40 29.36 6.37
CA LEU A 50 -4.65 28.74 6.81
C LEU A 50 -5.88 29.56 6.40
N ARG A 51 -5.85 30.89 6.57
CA ARG A 51 -6.92 31.78 6.12
C ARG A 51 -7.11 31.77 4.60
N SER A 52 -6.02 31.72 3.84
CA SER A 52 -6.10 31.63 2.37
C SER A 52 -6.73 30.30 1.92
N GLN A 53 -6.38 29.19 2.59
CA GLN A 53 -6.95 27.87 2.33
C GLN A 53 -8.43 27.81 2.76
N ALA A 54 -8.78 28.38 3.91
CA ALA A 54 -10.15 28.48 4.37
C ALA A 54 -11.02 29.28 3.39
N LYS A 55 -10.51 30.40 2.86
CA LYS A 55 -11.20 31.20 1.84
C LYS A 55 -11.39 30.42 0.53
N ALA A 56 -10.39 29.64 0.11
CA ALA A 56 -10.50 28.77 -1.06
C ALA A 56 -11.55 27.67 -0.87
N ILE A 57 -11.58 27.00 0.29
CA ILE A 57 -12.58 25.96 0.62
C ILE A 57 -13.99 26.56 0.66
N LYS A 58 -14.17 27.71 1.33
CA LYS A 58 -15.46 28.43 1.35
C LYS A 58 -15.92 28.81 -0.05
N SER A 59 -15.00 29.23 -0.93
CA SER A 59 -15.29 29.55 -2.32
C SER A 59 -15.69 28.31 -3.14
N GLU A 60 -14.98 27.17 -3.01
CA GLU A 60 -15.35 25.95 -3.74
C GLU A 60 -16.73 25.43 -3.29
N PHE A 61 -17.02 25.49 -1.99
CA PHE A 61 -18.33 25.13 -1.46
C PHE A 61 -19.44 26.09 -1.94
N SER A 62 -19.19 27.41 -1.89
CA SER A 62 -20.12 28.42 -2.39
C SER A 62 -20.42 28.25 -3.88
N ASN A 63 -19.44 27.84 -4.68
CA ASN A 63 -19.65 27.56 -6.10
C ASN A 63 -20.63 26.39 -6.29
N ILE A 64 -20.50 25.31 -5.52
CA ILE A 64 -21.43 24.17 -5.56
C ILE A 64 -22.86 24.62 -5.25
N ILE A 65 -23.04 25.41 -4.18
CA ILE A 65 -24.35 25.96 -3.83
C ILE A 65 -24.91 26.83 -4.98
N SER A 66 -24.07 27.68 -5.57
CA SER A 66 -24.48 28.55 -6.67
C SER A 66 -24.88 27.77 -7.92
N GLU A 67 -24.20 26.67 -8.24
CA GLU A 67 -24.53 25.78 -9.35
C GLU A 67 -25.89 25.11 -9.15
N ILE A 68 -26.17 24.61 -7.93
CA ILE A 68 -27.47 24.03 -7.57
C ILE A 68 -28.57 25.08 -7.72
N ASN A 69 -28.34 26.29 -7.23
CA ASN A 69 -29.27 27.41 -7.33
C ASN A 69 -29.56 27.83 -8.77
N GLN A 70 -28.55 27.89 -9.61
CA GLN A 70 -28.73 28.20 -11.03
C GLN A 70 -29.59 27.14 -11.71
N LYS A 71 -29.34 25.86 -11.44
CA LYS A 71 -30.15 24.75 -11.96
C LYS A 71 -31.59 24.79 -11.45
N GLN A 72 -31.81 25.19 -10.20
CA GLN A 72 -33.15 25.38 -9.64
C GLN A 72 -33.91 26.52 -10.33
N LYS A 73 -33.24 27.66 -10.60
CA LYS A 73 -33.85 28.77 -11.33
C LYS A 73 -34.28 28.37 -12.73
N LEU A 74 -33.46 27.60 -13.45
CA LEU A 74 -33.82 27.10 -14.78
C LEU A 74 -35.10 26.25 -14.80
N ILE A 75 -35.41 25.54 -13.70
CA ILE A 75 -36.67 24.81 -13.57
C ILE A 75 -37.85 25.77 -13.30
N LEU A 76 -37.63 26.87 -12.58
CA LEU A 76 -38.64 27.86 -12.25
C LEU A 76 -38.95 28.83 -13.40
N ASP A 77 -38.00 29.04 -14.31
CA ASP A 77 -38.12 30.00 -15.42
C ASP A 77 -39.15 29.57 -16.49
N SER A 78 -39.66 28.33 -16.43
CA SER A 78 -40.66 27.80 -17.36
C SER A 78 -41.75 27.02 -16.60
N PRO A 79 -43.00 26.93 -17.12
CA PRO A 79 -44.04 26.13 -16.48
C PRO A 79 -43.61 24.67 -16.44
N PHE A 80 -43.61 24.08 -15.25
CA PHE A 80 -43.12 22.72 -15.08
C PHE A 80 -44.00 21.69 -15.83
N PRO A 81 -43.41 20.81 -16.66
CA PRO A 81 -44.16 19.90 -17.52
C PRO A 81 -45.03 18.89 -16.74
N ARG A 82 -46.18 18.51 -17.29
CA ARG A 82 -47.11 17.55 -16.65
C ARG A 82 -46.80 16.10 -17.01
N GLU A 83 -46.31 15.87 -18.23
CA GLU A 83 -46.01 14.53 -18.71
C GLU A 83 -44.63 14.07 -18.24
N LYS A 84 -44.51 12.80 -17.85
CA LYS A 84 -43.26 12.22 -17.33
C LYS A 84 -42.11 12.34 -18.34
N GLU A 85 -42.40 12.16 -19.62
CA GLU A 85 -41.41 12.25 -20.71
C GLU A 85 -40.86 13.67 -20.87
N GLU A 86 -41.72 14.68 -20.76
CA GLU A 86 -41.32 16.08 -20.81
C GLU A 86 -40.49 16.48 -19.59
N ILE A 87 -40.83 15.98 -18.39
CA ILE A 87 -40.04 16.16 -17.15
C ILE A 87 -38.65 15.53 -17.33
N PHE A 88 -38.57 14.32 -17.89
CA PHE A 88 -37.28 13.68 -18.16
C PHE A 88 -36.43 14.45 -19.17
N ASN A 89 -37.06 14.99 -20.21
CA ASN A 89 -36.38 15.83 -21.21
C ASN A 89 -35.90 17.14 -20.61
N LEU A 90 -36.64 17.74 -19.67
CA LEU A 90 -36.18 18.87 -18.87
C LEU A 90 -34.93 18.50 -18.06
N PHE A 91 -34.94 17.36 -17.37
CA PHE A 91 -33.79 16.89 -16.57
C PHE A 91 -32.54 16.66 -17.43
N LYS A 92 -32.70 16.12 -18.64
CA LYS A 92 -31.59 15.98 -19.60
C LYS A 92 -30.99 17.31 -20.05
N LYS A 93 -31.79 18.39 -20.12
CA LYS A 93 -31.31 19.73 -20.51
C LYS A 93 -30.45 20.40 -19.43
N LEU A 94 -30.50 19.93 -18.17
CA LEU A 94 -29.76 20.53 -17.04
C LEU A 94 -28.26 20.16 -16.97
N ASP A 95 -27.74 19.47 -17.99
CA ASP A 95 -26.33 19.04 -18.13
C ASP A 95 -25.70 18.53 -16.82
N LEU A 96 -26.33 17.51 -16.24
CA LEU A 96 -25.91 16.93 -14.96
C LEU A 96 -24.72 15.99 -15.13
N ASN A 97 -23.71 16.13 -14.26
CA ASN A 97 -22.68 15.10 -14.13
C ASN A 97 -23.25 13.91 -13.35
N LYS A 98 -23.78 12.92 -14.07
CA LYS A 98 -24.53 11.78 -13.52
C LYS A 98 -23.81 10.95 -12.46
N GLU A 99 -22.47 10.99 -12.38
CA GLU A 99 -21.71 10.30 -11.33
C GLU A 99 -21.77 11.03 -9.98
N LYS A 100 -21.83 12.37 -10.01
CA LYS A 100 -21.72 13.23 -8.83
C LYS A 100 -23.01 13.96 -8.51
N GLU A 101 -23.90 14.09 -9.47
CA GLU A 101 -25.15 14.83 -9.39
C GLU A 101 -26.31 13.92 -9.70
N GLY A 102 -27.42 14.20 -9.04
CA GLY A 102 -28.70 13.59 -9.32
C GLY A 102 -29.83 14.60 -9.20
N ILE A 103 -30.93 14.29 -9.87
CA ILE A 103 -32.18 15.02 -9.74
C ILE A 103 -33.32 14.02 -9.67
N SER A 104 -34.29 14.28 -8.80
CA SER A 104 -35.49 13.48 -8.68
C SER A 104 -36.76 14.31 -8.65
N TYR A 105 -37.86 13.67 -9.02
CA TYR A 105 -39.20 14.19 -8.97
C TYR A 105 -40.05 13.28 -8.07
N ILE A 106 -40.71 13.88 -7.09
CA ILE A 106 -41.45 13.20 -6.03
C ILE A 106 -42.89 13.71 -5.98
N ASN A 107 -43.84 12.78 -5.78
CA ASN A 107 -45.28 13.07 -5.66
C ASN A 107 -45.68 13.60 -4.27
N SER A 108 -46.97 13.84 -4.09
CA SER A 108 -47.61 14.26 -2.83
C SER A 108 -47.52 13.24 -1.70
N GLU A 109 -47.32 11.96 -2.02
CA GLU A 109 -47.23 10.85 -1.06
C GLU A 109 -45.76 10.58 -0.65
N GLY A 110 -44.79 11.19 -1.33
CA GLY A 110 -43.36 10.96 -1.11
C GLY A 110 -42.71 9.93 -2.04
N ASP A 111 -43.44 9.35 -2.99
CA ASP A 111 -42.89 8.37 -3.90
C ASP A 111 -42.00 9.03 -4.96
N LEU A 112 -40.83 8.42 -5.14
CA LEU A 112 -39.91 8.71 -6.23
C LEU A 112 -40.54 8.30 -7.57
N ILE A 113 -41.05 9.26 -8.34
CA ILE A 113 -41.66 8.99 -9.67
C ILE A 113 -40.57 8.87 -10.74
N LEU A 114 -39.61 9.81 -10.74
CA LEU A 114 -38.62 9.92 -11.81
C LEU A 114 -37.29 10.43 -11.26
N TRP A 115 -36.18 9.90 -11.77
CA TRP A 115 -34.84 10.35 -11.38
C TRP A 115 -33.86 10.29 -12.55
N LEU A 116 -32.78 11.07 -12.43
CA LEU A 116 -31.64 11.04 -13.35
C LEU A 116 -30.36 11.28 -12.56
N GLY A 117 -29.37 10.40 -12.72
CA GLY A 117 -28.06 10.52 -12.06
C GLY A 117 -28.01 9.87 -10.68
N ASN A 118 -27.11 10.37 -9.82
CA ASN A 118 -26.83 9.83 -8.50
C ASN A 118 -27.84 10.36 -7.46
N VAL A 119 -28.86 9.55 -7.17
CA VAL A 119 -30.02 9.90 -6.33
C VAL A 119 -30.17 8.87 -5.21
N ILE A 120 -30.52 9.35 -4.01
CA ILE A 120 -30.97 8.50 -2.91
C ILE A 120 -32.49 8.52 -2.91
N ASP A 121 -33.15 7.37 -2.74
CA ASP A 121 -34.58 7.32 -2.43
C ASP A 121 -34.77 7.82 -0.98
N PRO A 122 -35.22 9.07 -0.78
CA PRO A 122 -35.27 9.65 0.54
C PRO A 122 -36.32 8.93 1.40
N MET A 123 -37.45 8.55 0.81
CA MET A 123 -38.66 8.20 1.56
C MET A 123 -38.73 6.75 2.00
N LYS A 124 -38.04 5.83 1.30
CA LYS A 124 -37.90 4.42 1.72
C LYS A 124 -36.68 4.13 2.59
N ALA A 125 -35.63 4.93 2.49
CA ALA A 125 -34.35 4.64 3.13
C ALA A 125 -34.05 5.47 4.39
N LEU A 126 -34.76 6.59 4.63
CA LEU A 126 -34.32 7.59 5.62
C LEU A 126 -35.39 8.16 6.58
N PHE A 127 -36.70 7.94 6.39
CA PHE A 127 -37.75 8.63 7.18
C PHE A 127 -38.85 7.71 7.75
N SER A 128 -39.16 7.88 9.03
CA SER A 128 -40.43 7.48 9.67
C SER A 128 -41.54 8.51 9.40
N GLU A 129 -42.82 8.16 9.56
CA GLU A 129 -43.95 9.00 9.08
C GLU A 129 -43.95 10.45 9.60
N GLY A 130 -43.47 10.69 10.83
CA GLY A 130 -43.37 12.03 11.42
C GLY A 130 -42.24 12.92 10.86
N GLU A 131 -41.14 12.34 10.38
CA GLU A 131 -39.99 13.08 9.86
C GLU A 131 -40.18 13.54 8.41
N LYS A 132 -41.07 12.88 7.66
CA LYS A 132 -41.47 13.23 6.29
C LYS A 132 -41.97 14.67 6.18
N ILE A 133 -42.71 15.14 7.20
CA ILE A 133 -43.27 16.49 7.25
C ILE A 133 -42.15 17.53 7.42
N ASN A 134 -41.18 17.27 8.28
CA ASN A 134 -40.04 18.17 8.51
C ASN A 134 -39.11 18.25 7.30
N PHE A 135 -38.93 17.14 6.57
CA PHE A 135 -38.14 17.09 5.34
C PHE A 135 -38.73 17.97 4.23
N LEU A 136 -40.04 17.85 3.97
CA LEU A 136 -40.74 18.61 2.92
C LEU A 136 -40.90 20.11 3.24
N GLN A 137 -40.74 20.49 4.51
CA GLN A 137 -40.76 21.89 4.95
C GLN A 137 -39.40 22.59 4.84
N GLN A 138 -38.32 21.87 4.50
CA GLN A 138 -37.01 22.47 4.33
C GLN A 138 -36.99 23.42 3.12
N LYS A 139 -36.72 24.70 3.41
CA LYS A 139 -36.66 25.79 2.42
C LYS A 139 -35.23 26.16 2.01
N SER A 140 -34.24 25.36 2.34
CA SER A 140 -32.82 25.61 2.06
C SER A 140 -32.09 24.29 1.84
N SER A 141 -30.96 24.32 1.15
CA SER A 141 -30.12 23.13 1.00
C SER A 141 -29.62 22.61 2.35
N PHE A 142 -29.61 21.30 2.55
CA PHE A 142 -29.09 20.62 3.73
C PHE A 142 -28.30 19.37 3.34
N LEU A 143 -27.60 18.75 4.30
CA LEU A 143 -26.86 17.52 4.04
C LEU A 143 -27.64 16.30 4.47
N ILE A 144 -27.47 15.24 3.70
CA ILE A 144 -27.93 13.89 4.04
C ILE A 144 -26.71 12.97 3.99
N GLN A 145 -26.49 12.25 5.08
CA GLN A 145 -25.54 11.14 5.13
C GLN A 145 -26.29 9.82 4.89
N HIS A 146 -25.87 9.09 3.86
CA HIS A 146 -26.43 7.78 3.54
C HIS A 146 -25.29 6.79 3.30
N LYS A 147 -25.16 5.81 4.20
CA LYS A 147 -24.05 4.86 4.24
C LYS A 147 -22.71 5.62 4.33
N ALA A 148 -21.80 5.38 3.37
CA ALA A 148 -20.49 6.01 3.25
C ALA A 148 -20.47 7.32 2.43
N SER A 149 -21.64 7.81 1.99
CA SER A 149 -21.76 8.96 1.10
C SER A 149 -22.43 10.14 1.80
N VAL A 150 -21.97 11.35 1.49
CA VAL A 150 -22.57 12.60 1.96
C VAL A 150 -23.03 13.40 0.76
N TYR A 151 -24.31 13.77 0.75
CA TYR A 151 -24.94 14.55 -0.30
C TYR A 151 -25.39 15.89 0.25
N ILE A 152 -25.22 16.94 -0.55
CA ILE A 152 -26.02 18.15 -0.38
C ILE A 152 -27.28 18.04 -1.21
N VAL A 153 -28.39 18.32 -0.55
CA VAL A 153 -29.74 18.13 -1.07
C VAL A 153 -30.46 19.46 -1.03
N SER A 154 -31.13 19.81 -2.12
CA SER A 154 -31.94 21.03 -2.20
C SER A 154 -33.30 20.71 -2.80
N LEU A 155 -34.36 21.05 -2.07
CA LEU A 155 -35.74 20.81 -2.46
C LEU A 155 -36.33 22.06 -3.12
N GLN A 156 -37.00 21.84 -4.24
CA GLN A 156 -37.77 22.85 -4.94
C GLN A 156 -39.23 22.39 -5.03
N LYS A 157 -40.16 23.18 -4.48
CA LYS A 157 -41.60 22.94 -4.66
C LYS A 157 -41.99 23.41 -6.06
N VAL A 158 -42.74 22.56 -6.77
CA VAL A 158 -43.08 22.78 -8.18
C VAL A 158 -44.57 22.87 -8.42
N ARG A 159 -45.38 22.07 -7.70
CA ARG A 159 -46.84 22.20 -7.66
C ARG A 159 -47.38 22.06 -6.23
N LYS A 160 -48.71 21.99 -6.09
CA LYS A 160 -49.36 21.69 -4.81
C LYS A 160 -48.98 20.26 -4.40
N ASP A 161 -47.95 20.21 -3.57
CA ASP A 161 -47.39 19.03 -2.93
C ASP A 161 -46.53 18.12 -3.83
N GLU A 162 -46.03 18.66 -4.95
CA GLU A 162 -45.02 18.00 -5.80
C GLU A 162 -43.67 18.71 -5.67
N TYR A 163 -42.59 17.93 -5.61
CA TYR A 163 -41.23 18.43 -5.35
C TYR A 163 -40.21 17.88 -6.35
N VAL A 164 -39.25 18.72 -6.70
CA VAL A 164 -38.02 18.32 -7.39
C VAL A 164 -36.87 18.44 -6.40
N ILE A 165 -36.07 17.39 -6.29
CA ILE A 165 -34.95 17.33 -5.37
C ILE A 165 -33.66 17.22 -6.17
N PHE A 166 -32.71 18.10 -5.85
CA PHE A 166 -31.36 18.07 -6.40
C PHE A 166 -30.41 17.43 -5.41
N TYR A 167 -29.56 16.53 -5.89
CA TYR A 167 -28.53 15.84 -5.13
C TYR A 167 -27.17 16.17 -5.72
N ARG A 168 -26.22 16.50 -4.84
CA ARG A 168 -24.81 16.63 -5.21
C ARG A 168 -23.96 15.91 -4.19
N LEU A 169 -23.19 14.93 -4.65
CA LEU A 169 -22.23 14.20 -3.83
C LEU A 169 -21.09 15.14 -3.41
N LEU A 170 -20.90 15.28 -2.10
CA LEU A 170 -19.79 16.02 -1.51
C LEU A 170 -18.63 15.11 -1.13
N ALA A 171 -18.94 13.94 -0.58
CA ALA A 171 -17.92 12.98 -0.14
C ALA A 171 -18.40 11.53 -0.29
N PHE A 172 -17.47 10.65 -0.63
CA PHE A 172 -17.62 9.20 -0.51
C PHE A 172 -16.39 8.65 0.22
N SER A 173 -16.61 8.20 1.45
CA SER A 173 -15.57 7.70 2.35
C SER A 173 -15.98 6.31 2.85
N PRO A 174 -15.71 5.24 2.06
CA PRO A 174 -16.06 3.89 2.47
C PRO A 174 -15.28 3.48 3.72
N GLN A 175 -15.97 2.85 4.66
CA GLN A 175 -15.33 2.29 5.87
C GLN A 175 -14.33 1.18 5.50
N PHE A 176 -14.58 0.46 4.39
CA PHE A 176 -13.72 -0.59 3.86
C PHE A 176 -12.91 -0.09 2.65
N LYS A 177 -11.58 -0.16 2.76
CA LYS A 177 -10.66 0.24 1.68
C LYS A 177 -10.41 -0.92 0.75
N ALA A 178 -11.04 -0.89 -0.43
CA ALA A 178 -10.78 -1.83 -1.51
C ALA A 178 -10.10 -1.14 -2.70
N PRO A 179 -9.23 -1.83 -3.48
CA PRO A 179 -8.51 -1.22 -4.60
C PRO A 179 -9.42 -0.60 -5.67
N TYR A 180 -10.65 -1.08 -5.77
CA TYR A 180 -11.68 -0.62 -6.72
C TYR A 180 -12.58 0.48 -6.16
N LEU A 181 -12.55 0.75 -4.84
CA LEU A 181 -13.31 1.82 -4.20
C LEU A 181 -12.42 3.06 -4.07
N LYS A 182 -12.67 4.08 -4.89
CA LYS A 182 -11.96 5.36 -4.81
C LYS A 182 -12.70 6.31 -3.88
N GLU A 183 -12.02 6.75 -2.83
CA GLU A 183 -12.47 7.86 -2.00
C GLU A 183 -12.71 9.10 -2.88
N TYR A 184 -13.79 9.82 -2.61
CA TYR A 184 -14.13 11.05 -3.29
C TYR A 184 -14.38 12.18 -2.29
N GLN A 185 -13.87 13.36 -2.60
CA GLN A 185 -14.16 14.62 -1.92
C GLN A 185 -14.36 15.70 -2.98
N PHE A 186 -15.29 16.61 -2.74
CA PHE A 186 -15.58 17.72 -3.67
C PHE A 186 -14.41 18.71 -3.80
N LEU A 187 -13.51 18.73 -2.81
CA LEU A 187 -12.34 19.60 -2.78
C LEU A 187 -11.20 19.05 -3.63
N LYS A 188 -10.44 19.95 -4.27
CA LYS A 188 -9.22 19.60 -5.00
C LYS A 188 -8.14 19.05 -4.05
N ALA A 189 -7.30 18.13 -4.55
CA ALA A 189 -6.24 17.46 -3.79
C ALA A 189 -5.28 18.41 -3.03
N ARG A 190 -5.04 19.62 -3.57
CA ARG A 190 -4.19 20.63 -2.91
C ARG A 190 -4.78 21.19 -1.61
N LEU A 191 -6.11 21.13 -1.46
CA LEU A 191 -6.82 21.66 -0.28
C LEU A 191 -7.04 20.61 0.81
N LEU A 192 -6.77 19.33 0.52
CA LEU A 192 -6.95 18.21 1.44
C LEU A 192 -5.77 18.00 2.41
N SER A 193 -4.69 18.79 2.31
CA SER A 193 -3.56 18.66 3.23
C SER A 193 -3.88 19.24 4.61
N ASN A 194 -3.65 18.45 5.67
CA ASN A 194 -3.91 18.81 7.07
C ASN A 194 -5.34 19.34 7.30
N PHE A 195 -6.29 18.69 6.63
CA PHE A 195 -7.69 19.05 6.58
C PHE A 195 -8.53 17.93 7.19
N ALA A 196 -9.49 18.31 8.04
CA ALA A 196 -10.57 17.44 8.47
C ALA A 196 -11.89 18.17 8.25
N ILE A 197 -12.88 17.47 7.72
CA ILE A 197 -14.24 18.00 7.55
C ILE A 197 -15.21 17.05 8.21
N TYR A 198 -16.12 17.63 8.98
CA TYR A 198 -17.26 16.96 9.57
C TYR A 198 -18.50 17.51 8.91
N TYR A 199 -19.27 16.62 8.30
CA TYR A 199 -20.54 16.94 7.68
C TYR A 199 -21.64 16.71 8.70
N TRP A 200 -22.53 17.69 8.86
CA TRP A 200 -23.64 17.61 9.81
C TRP A 200 -24.91 17.24 9.04
N ASP A 201 -25.51 16.10 9.37
CA ASP A 201 -26.79 15.70 8.81
C ASP A 201 -27.89 16.65 9.30
N PHE A 202 -28.93 16.90 8.50
CA PHE A 202 -30.01 17.83 8.89
C PHE A 202 -30.77 17.42 10.16
N ARG A 203 -30.65 16.15 10.57
CA ARG A 203 -31.21 15.59 11.82
C ARG A 203 -30.40 15.96 13.06
N GLU A 204 -29.14 16.35 12.91
CA GLU A 204 -28.25 16.65 14.01
C GLU A 204 -28.40 18.10 14.52
N ASP A 205 -28.36 18.30 15.83
CA ASP A 205 -28.44 19.64 16.41
C ASP A 205 -27.08 20.38 16.36
N VAL A 206 -27.02 21.44 15.54
CA VAL A 206 -25.85 22.31 15.39
C VAL A 206 -25.92 23.58 16.25
N SER A 207 -26.92 23.74 17.12
CA SER A 207 -27.14 24.95 17.93
C SER A 207 -25.95 25.35 18.80
N GLY A 208 -25.23 24.37 19.35
CA GLY A 208 -24.01 24.58 20.13
C GLY A 208 -22.86 25.17 19.29
N LEU A 209 -22.71 24.69 18.05
CA LEU A 209 -21.71 25.20 17.11
C LEU A 209 -22.04 26.61 16.65
N GLU A 210 -23.31 26.92 16.40
CA GLU A 210 -23.75 28.28 16.05
C GLU A 210 -23.42 29.29 17.16
N LYS A 211 -23.60 28.91 18.44
CA LYS A 211 -23.18 29.73 19.59
C LYS A 211 -21.67 29.91 19.65
N LEU A 212 -20.89 28.89 19.28
CA LEU A 212 -19.43 28.96 19.29
C LEU A 212 -18.92 29.90 18.20
N PHE A 213 -19.38 29.73 16.96
CA PHE A 213 -18.89 30.50 15.82
C PHE A 213 -19.39 31.95 15.79
N SER A 214 -20.60 32.22 16.29
CA SER A 214 -21.09 33.60 16.44
C SER A 214 -20.19 34.44 17.35
N ARG A 215 -19.65 33.85 18.43
CA ARG A 215 -18.69 34.52 19.33
C ARG A 215 -17.33 34.80 18.68
N HIS A 216 -16.96 34.04 17.65
CA HIS A 216 -15.63 34.06 17.02
C HIS A 216 -15.67 34.50 15.55
N LYS A 217 -16.75 35.14 15.10
CA LYS A 217 -16.92 35.59 13.70
C LYS A 217 -16.64 34.49 12.67
N ASP A 218 -17.14 33.28 12.90
CA ASP A 218 -16.95 32.10 12.05
C ASP A 218 -15.49 31.66 11.85
N GLU A 219 -14.58 32.09 12.72
CA GLU A 219 -13.18 31.65 12.76
C GLU A 219 -12.76 31.35 14.20
N TYR A 220 -12.76 30.09 14.59
CA TYR A 220 -12.24 29.67 15.88
C TYR A 220 -10.78 29.21 15.73
N LEU A 221 -9.87 29.85 16.46
CA LEU A 221 -8.47 29.46 16.53
C LEU A 221 -8.23 28.66 17.81
N GLY A 222 -7.86 27.39 17.68
CA GLY A 222 -7.43 26.62 18.84
C GLY A 222 -6.08 27.11 19.33
N GLN A 223 -5.95 27.31 20.64
CA GLN A 223 -4.66 27.60 21.25
C GLN A 223 -3.87 26.28 21.42
N PRO A 224 -2.65 26.19 20.87
CA PRO A 224 -1.79 25.05 21.16
C PRO A 224 -1.45 25.03 22.66
N ARG A 225 -1.45 23.85 23.28
CA ARG A 225 -1.14 23.70 24.71
C ARG A 225 0.36 23.96 24.99
N VAL A 226 1.21 23.81 23.98
CA VAL A 226 2.66 24.05 24.04
C VAL A 226 3.11 24.96 22.90
N GLN A 227 4.04 25.89 23.16
CA GLN A 227 4.73 26.62 22.08
C GLN A 227 5.39 25.61 21.10
N ASP A 228 5.29 25.86 19.80
CA ASP A 228 5.69 25.00 18.65
C ASP A 228 4.70 23.92 18.16
N GLU A 229 3.54 23.74 18.80
CA GLU A 229 2.54 22.74 18.37
C GLU A 229 1.61 23.22 17.24
N ILE A 230 0.80 22.27 16.74
CA ILE A 230 -0.20 22.46 15.69
C ILE A 230 -1.19 23.55 16.10
N GLN A 231 -1.37 24.56 15.25
CA GLN A 231 -2.42 25.55 15.40
C GLN A 231 -3.62 25.11 14.53
N PRO A 232 -4.72 24.63 15.13
CA PRO A 232 -5.93 24.34 14.39
C PRO A 232 -6.76 25.60 14.19
N MET A 233 -7.29 25.78 13.00
CA MET A 233 -8.29 26.77 12.62
C MET A 233 -9.57 26.05 12.24
N LEU A 234 -10.64 26.31 12.98
CA LEU A 234 -11.96 25.75 12.76
C LEU A 234 -12.87 26.83 12.16
N PHE A 235 -13.61 26.49 11.11
CA PHE A 235 -14.61 27.37 10.52
C PHE A 235 -15.80 26.58 9.96
N PRO A 236 -17.01 27.18 9.94
CA PRO A 236 -18.17 26.53 9.36
C PRO A 236 -18.23 26.74 7.84
N LEU A 237 -18.79 25.75 7.15
CA LEU A 237 -19.41 25.90 5.83
C LEU A 237 -20.90 26.10 6.05
N ARG A 238 -21.43 27.15 5.42
CA ARG A 238 -22.82 27.57 5.58
C ARG A 238 -23.58 27.44 4.27
N ASN A 239 -24.85 27.08 4.36
CA ASN A 239 -25.77 27.11 3.23
C ASN A 239 -26.27 28.54 2.93
N GLU A 240 -27.18 28.65 1.97
CA GLU A 240 -27.76 29.92 1.51
C GLU A 240 -28.52 30.71 2.58
N LYS A 241 -29.04 30.02 3.61
CA LYS A 241 -29.70 30.64 4.75
C LYS A 241 -28.77 30.88 5.93
N ASN A 242 -27.46 30.86 5.69
CA ASN A 242 -26.42 30.97 6.71
C ASN A 242 -26.50 29.90 7.80
N LYS A 243 -27.10 28.73 7.57
CA LYS A 243 -27.04 27.61 8.53
C LYS A 243 -25.78 26.78 8.33
N ILE A 244 -25.16 26.32 9.42
CA ILE A 244 -24.02 25.39 9.36
C ILE A 244 -24.45 24.06 8.75
N VAL A 245 -23.68 23.60 7.77
CA VAL A 245 -23.85 22.27 7.14
C VAL A 245 -22.62 21.39 7.30
N ALA A 246 -21.43 21.99 7.43
CA ALA A 246 -20.21 21.25 7.72
C ALA A 246 -19.26 22.12 8.55
N THR A 247 -18.38 21.49 9.31
CA THR A 247 -17.29 22.17 10.02
C THR A 247 -15.96 21.67 9.49
N VAL A 248 -15.05 22.61 9.22
CA VAL A 248 -13.73 22.32 8.67
C VAL A 248 -12.68 22.70 9.70
N THR A 249 -11.79 21.75 9.99
CA THR A 249 -10.58 21.94 10.78
C THR A 249 -9.39 21.94 9.84
N LEU A 250 -8.66 23.05 9.80
CA LEU A 250 -7.35 23.13 9.15
C LEU A 250 -6.26 23.18 10.19
N SER A 251 -5.22 22.41 10.01
CA SER A 251 -4.10 22.32 10.95
C SER A 251 -2.81 22.79 10.30
N SER A 252 -2.11 23.74 10.90
CA SER A 252 -0.74 24.04 10.46
C SER A 252 0.20 22.90 10.92
N PRO A 253 1.16 22.45 10.09
CA PRO A 253 2.19 21.53 10.57
C PRO A 253 2.95 22.17 11.74
N ALA A 254 3.42 21.36 12.68
CA ALA A 254 4.28 21.85 13.75
C ALA A 254 5.54 22.51 13.16
N LEU A 255 6.10 23.53 13.84
CA LEU A 255 7.30 24.23 13.37
C LEU A 255 8.46 23.24 13.14
N ARG A 256 8.61 22.28 14.06
CA ARG A 256 9.61 21.20 13.96
C ARG A 256 9.42 20.34 12.73
N ALA A 257 8.18 19.95 12.42
CA ALA A 257 7.85 19.16 11.24
C ALA A 257 8.16 19.95 9.95
N LYS A 258 7.86 21.26 9.91
CA LYS A 258 8.18 22.11 8.76
C LYS A 258 9.68 22.29 8.57
N ILE A 259 10.44 22.53 9.65
CA ILE A 259 11.90 22.61 9.61
C ILE A 259 12.49 21.27 9.16
N SER A 260 11.99 20.15 9.70
CA SER A 260 12.41 18.80 9.33
C SER A 260 12.17 18.54 7.84
N GLY A 261 10.96 18.76 7.33
CA GLY A 261 10.65 18.54 5.91
C GLY A 261 11.40 19.47 4.95
N GLN A 262 11.70 20.70 5.36
CA GLN A 262 12.58 21.56 4.55
C GLN A 262 14.04 21.10 4.60
N LYS A 263 14.56 20.75 5.78
CA LYS A 263 15.91 20.18 5.92
C LYS A 263 16.06 18.91 5.08
N GLU A 264 15.05 18.05 5.10
CA GLU A 264 14.97 16.85 4.26
C GLU A 264 15.06 17.20 2.77
N ASN A 265 14.35 18.24 2.30
CA ASN A 265 14.47 18.70 0.91
C ASN A 265 15.89 19.15 0.55
N PHE A 266 16.53 19.95 1.41
CA PHE A 266 17.90 20.38 1.17
C PHE A 266 18.88 19.21 1.19
N LEU A 267 18.70 18.25 2.10
CA LEU A 267 19.48 17.03 2.14
C LEU A 267 19.27 16.18 0.88
N LEU A 268 18.04 16.05 0.39
CA LEU A 268 17.74 15.37 -0.87
C LEU A 268 18.50 16.03 -2.03
N VAL A 269 18.38 17.35 -2.17
CA VAL A 269 19.06 18.11 -3.23
C VAL A 269 20.59 18.00 -3.09
N PHE A 270 21.12 18.05 -1.86
CA PHE A 270 22.54 17.82 -1.56
C PHE A 270 23.02 16.47 -2.07
N TYR A 271 22.34 15.38 -1.71
CA TYR A 271 22.72 14.03 -2.12
C TYR A 271 22.60 13.83 -3.63
N LEU A 272 21.62 14.46 -4.29
CA LEU A 272 21.51 14.44 -5.76
C LEU A 272 22.68 15.15 -6.44
N PHE A 273 23.09 16.34 -5.97
CA PHE A 273 24.24 17.04 -6.53
C PHE A 273 25.56 16.32 -6.24
N LEU A 274 25.74 15.77 -5.04
CA LEU A 274 26.91 14.99 -4.71
C LEU A 274 27.00 13.69 -5.54
N GLY A 275 25.87 13.00 -5.71
CA GLY A 275 25.78 11.79 -6.53
C GLY A 275 26.06 12.06 -8.01
N THR A 276 25.48 13.11 -8.59
CA THR A 276 25.74 13.52 -9.99
C THR A 276 27.19 13.97 -10.19
N SER A 277 27.78 14.66 -9.22
CA SER A 277 29.18 15.03 -9.21
C SER A 277 30.10 13.80 -9.25
N LEU A 278 29.91 12.83 -8.34
CA LEU A 278 30.69 11.59 -8.33
C LEU A 278 30.47 10.75 -9.58
N LEU A 279 29.26 10.73 -10.14
CA LEU A 279 28.98 10.06 -11.41
C LEU A 279 29.78 10.70 -12.56
N SER A 280 29.88 12.04 -12.59
CA SER A 280 30.72 12.76 -13.55
C SER A 280 32.20 12.38 -13.41
N LEU A 281 32.70 12.30 -12.18
CA LEU A 281 34.06 11.85 -11.89
C LEU A 281 34.30 10.40 -12.34
N LEU A 282 33.34 9.51 -12.10
CA LEU A 282 33.38 8.12 -12.56
C LEU A 282 33.47 8.05 -14.09
N ILE A 283 32.65 8.82 -14.80
CA ILE A 283 32.66 8.89 -16.27
C ILE A 283 34.02 9.38 -16.78
N HIS A 284 34.62 10.38 -16.12
CA HIS A 284 35.95 10.88 -16.46
C HIS A 284 37.02 9.78 -16.38
N PHE A 285 37.08 9.06 -15.26
CA PHE A 285 38.07 7.98 -15.08
C PHE A 285 37.85 6.80 -16.02
N VAL A 286 36.59 6.38 -16.24
CA VAL A 286 36.25 5.29 -17.17
C VAL A 286 36.60 5.64 -18.62
N LYS A 287 36.44 6.91 -19.03
CA LYS A 287 36.82 7.39 -20.37
C LYS A 287 38.32 7.65 -20.51
N SER A 288 39.07 7.71 -19.41
CA SER A 288 40.51 7.99 -19.45
C SER A 288 41.27 6.87 -20.20
N PRO A 289 42.29 7.22 -21.00
CA PRO A 289 43.11 6.22 -21.69
C PRO A 289 43.91 5.36 -20.70
N SER A 290 44.23 5.88 -19.51
CA SER A 290 44.97 5.16 -18.46
C SER A 290 44.19 3.96 -17.91
N PHE A 291 42.85 4.04 -17.86
CA PHE A 291 41.98 2.91 -17.52
C PHE A 291 41.75 1.98 -18.70
N ARG A 292 41.30 2.50 -19.86
CA ARG A 292 40.81 1.66 -20.97
C ARG A 292 41.93 1.04 -21.83
N ARG A 293 43.03 1.77 -22.06
CA ARG A 293 44.16 1.34 -22.91
C ARG A 293 45.35 0.83 -22.09
N GLU A 294 45.79 1.61 -21.11
CA GLU A 294 47.01 1.30 -20.35
C GLU A 294 46.78 0.36 -19.17
N ARG A 295 45.53 0.25 -18.68
CA ARG A 295 45.13 -0.60 -17.55
C ARG A 295 46.03 -0.43 -16.33
N LYS A 296 46.37 0.83 -15.99
CA LYS A 296 47.09 1.13 -14.76
C LYS A 296 46.23 0.78 -13.53
N PRO A 297 46.80 0.26 -12.43
CA PRO A 297 46.03 -0.20 -11.27
C PRO A 297 45.37 0.96 -10.50
N LEU A 298 46.03 2.12 -10.42
CA LEU A 298 45.61 3.26 -9.62
C LEU A 298 44.26 3.87 -10.09
N PRO A 299 44.02 4.12 -11.40
CA PRO A 299 42.69 4.51 -11.89
C PRO A 299 41.58 3.49 -11.59
N GLY A 300 41.90 2.20 -11.58
CA GLY A 300 40.94 1.13 -11.28
C GLY A 300 40.51 1.14 -9.82
N LEU A 301 41.48 1.29 -8.91
CA LEU A 301 41.22 1.43 -7.48
C LEU A 301 40.36 2.68 -7.20
N LEU A 302 40.67 3.81 -7.86
CA LEU A 302 39.84 5.03 -7.76
C LEU A 302 38.41 4.81 -8.25
N ILE A 303 38.20 4.11 -9.37
CA ILE A 303 36.83 3.78 -9.84
C ILE A 303 36.08 2.93 -8.81
N ILE A 304 36.74 1.92 -8.22
CA ILE A 304 36.14 1.08 -7.18
C ILE A 304 35.77 1.92 -5.96
N LEU A 305 36.66 2.79 -5.49
CA LEU A 305 36.38 3.70 -4.37
C LEU A 305 35.21 4.66 -4.68
N ILE A 306 35.12 5.18 -5.91
CA ILE A 306 34.01 6.05 -6.32
C ILE A 306 32.69 5.27 -6.37
N LEU A 307 32.69 4.02 -6.86
CA LEU A 307 31.49 3.17 -6.87
C LEU A 307 31.01 2.85 -5.45
N ILE A 308 31.95 2.56 -4.54
CA ILE A 308 31.66 2.35 -3.12
C ILE A 308 31.08 3.64 -2.51
N GLY A 309 31.73 4.80 -2.75
CA GLY A 309 31.26 6.11 -2.28
C GLY A 309 29.87 6.48 -2.80
N LEU A 310 29.58 6.19 -4.08
CA LEU A 310 28.25 6.35 -4.66
C LEU A 310 27.22 5.50 -3.92
N ARG A 311 27.50 4.22 -3.63
CA ARG A 311 26.57 3.37 -2.86
C ARG A 311 26.32 3.92 -1.46
N PHE A 312 27.35 4.47 -0.80
CA PHE A 312 27.22 5.10 0.52
C PHE A 312 26.35 6.35 0.51
N ILE A 313 26.31 7.12 -0.58
CA ILE A 313 25.40 8.28 -0.70
C ILE A 313 23.95 7.85 -0.80
N PHE A 314 23.67 6.70 -1.44
CA PHE A 314 22.32 6.18 -1.54
C PHE A 314 21.76 5.72 -0.19
N PHE A 315 22.60 5.46 0.81
CA PHE A 315 22.17 5.03 2.14
C PHE A 315 21.37 6.09 2.92
N PRO A 316 21.89 7.31 3.18
CA PRO A 316 21.09 8.35 3.81
C PRO A 316 19.96 8.84 2.91
N LEU A 317 20.10 8.72 1.58
CA LEU A 317 19.07 9.08 0.62
C LEU A 317 17.83 8.16 0.75
N SER A 318 18.01 6.84 0.89
CA SER A 318 16.89 5.92 1.10
C SER A 318 16.24 6.03 2.48
N ASN A 319 16.87 6.72 3.43
CA ASN A 319 16.27 7.01 4.74
C ASN A 319 15.41 8.30 4.78
N LEU A 320 15.36 9.07 3.68
CA LEU A 320 14.50 10.25 3.60
C LEU A 320 13.03 9.81 3.46
N GLU A 321 12.13 10.38 4.26
CA GLU A 321 10.70 10.07 4.32
C GLU A 321 10.04 10.13 2.93
N LYS A 322 10.39 11.15 2.14
CA LYS A 322 9.90 11.30 0.75
C LYS A 322 10.29 10.15 -0.17
N ILE A 323 11.42 9.52 0.08
CA ILE A 323 11.92 8.40 -0.73
C ILE A 323 11.36 7.09 -0.19
N GLN A 324 11.29 6.91 1.13
CA GLN A 324 10.67 5.74 1.76
C GLN A 324 9.18 5.60 1.45
N SER A 325 8.47 6.72 1.26
CA SER A 325 7.07 6.70 0.84
C SER A 325 6.84 6.09 -0.56
N LEU A 326 7.89 5.96 -1.38
CA LEU A 326 7.80 5.24 -2.64
C LEU A 326 7.81 3.72 -2.41
N LEU A 327 6.87 3.01 -3.06
CA LEU A 327 6.72 1.54 -2.96
C LEU A 327 8.01 0.73 -3.24
N ILE A 328 8.95 1.30 -3.99
CA ILE A 328 10.24 0.68 -4.33
C ILE A 328 11.21 0.69 -3.16
N PHE A 329 11.13 1.71 -2.30
CA PHE A 329 11.99 1.90 -1.13
C PHE A 329 11.26 1.55 0.17
N SER A 330 10.01 1.08 0.09
CA SER A 330 9.27 0.61 1.25
C SER A 330 9.75 -0.78 1.69
N PRO A 331 10.03 -0.98 2.99
CA PRO A 331 10.48 -2.27 3.51
C PRO A 331 9.38 -3.35 3.50
N SER A 332 8.11 -2.94 3.30
CA SER A 332 6.93 -3.80 3.30
C SER A 332 6.92 -4.87 2.20
N SER A 333 7.64 -4.64 1.11
CA SER A 333 7.65 -5.55 -0.04
C SER A 333 8.73 -6.62 0.06
N ALA A 334 9.98 -6.22 0.34
CA ALA A 334 11.08 -7.12 0.66
C ALA A 334 12.18 -6.38 1.44
N SER A 335 12.63 -6.96 2.54
CA SER A 335 13.76 -6.44 3.33
C SER A 335 14.42 -7.56 4.12
N PHE A 336 15.73 -7.52 4.31
CA PHE A 336 16.38 -8.46 5.23
C PHE A 336 17.60 -7.82 5.88
N PHE A 337 18.00 -8.35 7.04
CA PHE A 337 19.13 -7.81 7.78
C PHE A 337 20.43 -8.05 7.02
N SER A 338 21.17 -6.97 6.76
CA SER A 338 22.51 -7.00 6.19
C SER A 338 23.41 -5.99 6.88
N LEU A 339 24.73 -6.16 6.71
CA LEU A 339 25.72 -5.22 7.23
C LEU A 339 25.39 -3.80 6.73
N TRP A 340 25.18 -2.88 7.67
CA TRP A 340 24.79 -1.49 7.38
C TRP A 340 23.52 -1.35 6.52
N ASP A 341 22.55 -2.25 6.68
CA ASP A 341 21.19 -2.04 6.18
C ASP A 341 21.12 -1.85 4.64
N LEU A 342 22.05 -2.45 3.89
CA LEU A 342 22.17 -2.36 2.44
C LEU A 342 21.02 -3.04 1.67
N THR A 343 20.11 -3.70 2.37
CA THR A 343 19.01 -4.53 1.85
C THR A 343 17.69 -4.23 2.56
N LYS A 344 17.50 -2.97 2.97
CA LYS A 344 16.28 -2.45 3.63
C LYS A 344 15.02 -2.47 2.76
N SER A 345 15.19 -2.42 1.44
CA SER A 345 14.09 -2.30 0.48
C SER A 345 14.44 -2.98 -0.85
N PRO A 346 13.47 -3.25 -1.75
CA PRO A 346 13.76 -3.74 -3.09
C PRO A 346 14.73 -2.85 -3.88
N GLY A 347 14.57 -1.53 -3.74
CA GLY A 347 15.47 -0.54 -4.33
C GLY A 347 16.89 -0.68 -3.79
N ASP A 348 17.05 -0.84 -2.47
CA ASP A 348 18.37 -1.02 -1.84
C ASP A 348 19.03 -2.34 -2.24
N ILE A 349 18.28 -3.44 -2.31
CA ILE A 349 18.76 -4.75 -2.78
C ILE A 349 19.27 -4.62 -4.22
N PHE A 350 18.48 -3.97 -5.10
CA PHE A 350 18.88 -3.71 -6.48
C PHE A 350 20.14 -2.86 -6.58
N LEU A 351 20.20 -1.73 -5.87
CA LEU A 351 21.36 -0.83 -5.90
C LEU A 351 22.62 -1.55 -5.42
N THR A 352 22.54 -2.33 -4.35
CA THR A 352 23.67 -3.12 -3.84
C THR A 352 24.15 -4.13 -4.89
N SER A 353 23.24 -4.91 -5.49
CA SER A 353 23.60 -5.85 -6.57
C SER A 353 24.18 -5.14 -7.80
N PHE A 354 23.66 -3.96 -8.15
CA PHE A 354 24.12 -3.16 -9.28
C PHE A 354 25.54 -2.60 -9.06
N PHE A 355 25.82 -2.02 -7.90
CA PHE A 355 27.16 -1.49 -7.61
C PHE A 355 28.19 -2.63 -7.48
N LEU A 356 27.83 -3.76 -6.88
CA LEU A 356 28.68 -4.96 -6.87
C LEU A 356 28.96 -5.46 -8.30
N PHE A 357 27.96 -5.46 -9.17
CA PHE A 357 28.12 -5.82 -10.58
C PHE A 357 29.07 -4.88 -11.32
N LEU A 358 28.96 -3.58 -11.10
CA LEU A 358 29.89 -2.60 -11.69
C LEU A 358 31.33 -2.80 -11.17
N ILE A 359 31.51 -3.00 -9.87
CA ILE A 359 32.83 -3.28 -9.27
C ILE A 359 33.42 -4.56 -9.88
N MET A 360 32.63 -5.64 -9.94
CA MET A 360 33.07 -6.89 -10.57
C MET A 360 33.40 -6.69 -12.06
N GLY A 361 32.62 -5.88 -12.78
CA GLY A 361 32.90 -5.49 -14.16
C GLY A 361 34.26 -4.80 -14.33
N THR A 362 34.65 -3.92 -13.40
CA THR A 362 35.99 -3.32 -13.41
C THR A 362 37.09 -4.36 -13.19
N LEU A 363 36.90 -5.29 -12.24
CA LEU A 363 37.83 -6.39 -11.98
C LEU A 363 37.98 -7.30 -13.20
N VAL A 364 36.87 -7.60 -13.90
CA VAL A 364 36.87 -8.37 -15.14
C VAL A 364 37.68 -7.67 -16.24
N VAL A 365 37.63 -6.35 -16.35
CA VAL A 365 38.43 -5.59 -17.34
C VAL A 365 39.93 -5.73 -17.08
N TYR A 366 40.36 -5.68 -15.80
CA TYR A 366 41.75 -5.90 -15.42
C TYR A 366 42.17 -7.37 -15.57
N SER A 367 41.29 -8.30 -15.23
CA SER A 367 41.54 -9.74 -15.33
C SER A 367 41.68 -10.23 -16.78
N ARG A 368 41.29 -9.42 -17.79
CA ARG A 368 41.53 -9.73 -19.22
C ARG A 368 43.00 -10.05 -19.54
N GLY A 369 43.96 -9.54 -18.77
CA GLY A 369 45.39 -9.87 -18.91
C GLY A 369 45.70 -11.34 -18.59
N LEU A 370 44.97 -11.95 -17.65
CA LEU A 370 45.11 -13.34 -17.21
C LEU A 370 44.74 -14.36 -18.31
N PHE A 371 44.03 -13.92 -19.35
CA PHE A 371 43.71 -14.79 -20.50
C PHE A 371 44.88 -14.90 -21.48
N LYS A 372 45.87 -13.99 -21.42
CA LYS A 372 47.05 -13.98 -22.28
C LYS A 372 48.31 -14.49 -21.59
N SER A 373 48.31 -14.62 -20.26
CA SER A 373 49.48 -15.09 -19.50
C SER A 373 49.77 -16.57 -19.74
N LYS A 374 51.05 -16.90 -19.92
CA LYS A 374 51.54 -18.28 -19.98
C LYS A 374 51.37 -18.97 -18.62
N LYS A 375 51.10 -20.27 -18.62
CA LYS A 375 51.05 -21.10 -17.41
C LYS A 375 52.39 -21.00 -16.67
N ARG A 376 52.35 -20.83 -15.35
CA ARG A 376 53.57 -20.77 -14.52
C ARG A 376 53.94 -22.18 -14.07
N LYS A 377 55.22 -22.53 -14.10
CA LYS A 377 55.73 -23.73 -13.40
C LYS A 377 55.87 -23.37 -11.91
N SER A 378 54.87 -23.70 -11.10
CA SER A 378 54.95 -23.60 -9.64
C SER A 378 55.24 -24.97 -9.02
N SER A 379 55.82 -24.99 -7.81
CA SER A 379 55.96 -26.22 -7.04
C SER A 379 54.59 -26.83 -6.71
N LEU A 380 54.56 -28.15 -6.52
CA LEU A 380 53.32 -28.91 -6.30
C LEU A 380 52.57 -28.44 -5.04
N VAL A 381 53.31 -28.05 -4.00
CA VAL A 381 52.76 -27.51 -2.74
C VAL A 381 52.06 -26.16 -2.95
N ILE A 382 52.72 -25.22 -3.65
CA ILE A 382 52.15 -23.89 -3.92
C ILE A 382 50.93 -24.01 -4.85
N SER A 383 51.01 -24.87 -5.87
CA SER A 383 49.88 -25.18 -6.74
C SER A 383 48.72 -25.80 -5.95
N GLY A 384 48.98 -26.77 -5.07
CA GLY A 384 47.96 -27.40 -4.23
C GLY A 384 47.26 -26.41 -3.31
N ALA A 385 48.04 -25.60 -2.58
CA ALA A 385 47.51 -24.59 -1.66
C ALA A 385 46.68 -23.52 -2.39
N ALA A 386 47.19 -22.97 -3.51
CA ALA A 386 46.48 -21.96 -4.30
C ALA A 386 45.18 -22.50 -4.90
N ASN A 387 45.20 -23.72 -5.47
CA ASN A 387 43.98 -24.36 -5.99
C ASN A 387 42.97 -24.64 -4.87
N SER A 388 43.43 -25.12 -3.71
CA SER A 388 42.57 -25.37 -2.55
C SER A 388 41.82 -24.11 -2.11
N VAL A 389 42.52 -22.98 -1.94
CA VAL A 389 41.92 -21.71 -1.54
C VAL A 389 40.95 -21.18 -2.61
N LEU A 390 41.33 -21.25 -3.90
CA LEU A 390 40.52 -20.70 -5.00
C LEU A 390 39.26 -21.54 -5.29
N ILE A 391 39.34 -22.86 -5.14
CA ILE A 391 38.18 -23.74 -5.27
C ILE A 391 37.25 -23.59 -4.05
N PHE A 392 37.82 -23.50 -2.85
CA PHE A 392 37.03 -23.28 -1.63
C PHE A 392 36.28 -21.95 -1.68
N THR A 393 36.96 -20.87 -2.09
CA THR A 393 36.30 -19.57 -2.28
C THR A 393 35.21 -19.62 -3.36
N SER A 394 35.39 -20.40 -4.42
CA SER A 394 34.35 -20.58 -5.46
C SER A 394 33.11 -21.30 -4.91
N LEU A 395 33.30 -22.35 -4.11
CA LEU A 395 32.22 -23.03 -3.39
C LEU A 395 31.51 -22.09 -2.41
N PHE A 396 32.28 -21.27 -1.71
CA PHE A 396 31.74 -20.29 -0.78
C PHE A 396 30.87 -19.23 -1.48
N PHE A 397 31.27 -18.74 -2.66
CA PHE A 397 30.47 -17.77 -3.43
C PHE A 397 29.14 -18.34 -3.91
N ILE A 398 29.10 -19.59 -4.38
CA ILE A 398 27.82 -20.19 -4.82
C ILE A 398 26.89 -20.44 -3.63
N PHE A 399 27.46 -20.81 -2.47
CA PHE A 399 26.72 -20.96 -1.22
C PHE A 399 26.15 -19.63 -0.73
N ILE A 400 26.96 -18.57 -0.68
CA ILE A 400 26.49 -17.21 -0.33
C ILE A 400 25.36 -16.78 -1.24
N PHE A 401 25.49 -17.00 -2.56
CA PHE A 401 24.45 -16.65 -3.50
C PHE A 401 23.12 -17.35 -3.17
N GLN A 402 23.18 -18.66 -2.92
CA GLN A 402 22.00 -19.44 -2.56
C GLN A 402 21.37 -18.98 -1.24
N GLU A 403 22.19 -18.73 -0.22
CA GLU A 403 21.73 -18.29 1.11
C GLU A 403 21.04 -16.91 1.04
N ILE A 404 21.59 -15.98 0.25
CA ILE A 404 20.95 -14.67 0.02
C ILE A 404 19.63 -14.82 -0.73
N LEU A 405 19.56 -15.73 -1.73
CA LEU A 405 18.33 -16.01 -2.45
C LEU A 405 17.26 -16.59 -1.51
N PHE A 406 17.63 -17.51 -0.61
CA PHE A 406 16.73 -18.05 0.41
C PHE A 406 16.22 -16.95 1.35
N ARG A 407 17.11 -16.11 1.88
CA ARG A 407 16.72 -14.96 2.72
C ARG A 407 15.76 -14.02 2.00
N LEU A 408 16.02 -13.74 0.73
CA LEU A 408 15.17 -12.88 -0.08
C LEU A 408 13.75 -13.46 -0.23
N VAL A 409 13.62 -14.77 -0.45
CA VAL A 409 12.30 -15.44 -0.50
C VAL A 409 11.61 -15.44 0.87
N TYR A 410 12.33 -15.74 1.95
CA TYR A 410 11.77 -15.79 3.30
C TYR A 410 11.27 -14.42 3.77
N HIS A 411 11.94 -13.33 3.41
CA HIS A 411 11.60 -11.98 3.84
C HIS A 411 10.98 -11.10 2.74
N SER A 412 10.46 -11.71 1.68
CA SER A 412 9.69 -11.03 0.63
C SER A 412 8.21 -11.35 0.76
N ASN A 413 7.36 -10.33 0.79
CA ASN A 413 5.91 -10.53 0.70
C ASN A 413 5.47 -10.90 -0.74
N ILE A 414 6.29 -10.56 -1.73
CA ILE A 414 6.03 -10.86 -3.14
C ILE A 414 6.41 -12.31 -3.43
N ASN A 415 5.49 -13.07 -4.03
CA ASN A 415 5.80 -14.38 -4.58
C ASN A 415 6.63 -14.21 -5.86
N LEU A 416 7.91 -14.54 -5.80
CA LEU A 416 8.84 -14.38 -6.92
C LEU A 416 8.60 -15.37 -8.07
N LEU A 417 7.83 -16.45 -7.84
CA LEU A 417 7.48 -17.41 -8.88
C LEU A 417 6.25 -16.97 -9.70
N ARG A 418 5.39 -16.13 -9.12
CA ARG A 418 4.18 -15.63 -9.78
C ARG A 418 4.47 -14.24 -10.36
N PHE A 419 4.41 -14.15 -11.68
CA PHE A 419 4.62 -12.88 -12.37
C PHE A 419 3.64 -11.81 -11.89
N SER A 420 4.15 -10.60 -11.60
CA SER A 420 3.35 -9.44 -11.21
C SER A 420 3.89 -8.17 -11.86
N PHE A 421 3.01 -7.28 -12.30
CA PHE A 421 3.37 -5.98 -12.90
C PHE A 421 3.72 -4.92 -11.83
N ASN A 422 4.44 -5.32 -10.78
CA ASN A 422 4.90 -4.41 -9.73
C ASN A 422 6.35 -3.99 -9.98
N SER A 423 6.69 -2.71 -9.82
CA SER A 423 8.06 -2.21 -9.94
C SER A 423 9.03 -2.93 -9.00
N SER A 424 8.59 -3.25 -7.78
CA SER A 424 9.39 -4.00 -6.80
C SER A 424 9.70 -5.42 -7.29
N PHE A 425 8.77 -6.07 -8.00
CA PHE A 425 8.99 -7.41 -8.58
C PHE A 425 10.11 -7.39 -9.62
N PHE A 426 10.09 -6.42 -10.55
CA PHE A 426 11.14 -6.28 -11.57
C PHE A 426 12.51 -5.99 -10.97
N LEU A 427 12.58 -5.09 -9.97
CA LEU A 427 13.84 -4.75 -9.31
C LEU A 427 14.44 -5.94 -8.57
N LEU A 428 13.63 -6.75 -7.88
CA LEU A 428 14.11 -7.96 -7.23
C LEU A 428 14.66 -8.98 -8.24
N HIS A 429 13.96 -9.23 -9.35
CA HIS A 429 14.46 -10.15 -10.39
C HIS A 429 15.76 -9.66 -11.02
N LEU A 430 15.85 -8.35 -11.31
CA LEU A 430 17.07 -7.74 -11.82
C LEU A 430 18.21 -7.83 -10.80
N SER A 431 17.91 -7.66 -9.51
CA SER A 431 18.89 -7.81 -8.44
C SER A 431 19.43 -9.23 -8.32
N ILE A 432 18.58 -10.25 -8.46
CA ILE A 432 18.97 -11.68 -8.45
C ILE A 432 19.90 -11.96 -9.63
N LEU A 433 19.54 -11.49 -10.82
CA LEU A 433 20.37 -11.66 -12.03
C LEU A 433 21.74 -10.98 -11.87
N LEU A 434 21.76 -9.72 -11.43
CA LEU A 434 23.01 -8.97 -11.27
C LEU A 434 23.91 -9.60 -10.20
N PHE A 435 23.34 -10.00 -9.07
CA PHE A 435 24.09 -10.66 -8.01
C PHE A 435 24.60 -12.04 -8.43
N PHE A 436 23.80 -12.79 -9.19
CA PHE A 436 24.24 -14.04 -9.79
C PHE A 436 25.44 -13.83 -10.71
N LEU A 437 25.39 -12.82 -11.58
CA LEU A 437 26.51 -12.49 -12.47
C LEU A 437 27.77 -12.11 -11.69
N VAL A 438 27.64 -11.38 -10.57
CA VAL A 438 28.77 -11.09 -9.67
C VAL A 438 29.41 -12.37 -9.16
N SER A 439 28.61 -13.27 -8.57
CA SER A 439 29.10 -14.55 -8.03
C SER A 439 29.71 -15.42 -9.12
N PHE A 440 29.07 -15.52 -10.29
CA PHE A 440 29.57 -16.28 -11.43
C PHE A 440 30.92 -15.74 -11.93
N PHE A 441 31.07 -14.42 -12.10
CA PHE A 441 32.35 -13.83 -12.52
C PHE A 441 33.44 -14.00 -11.46
N ALA A 442 33.10 -13.88 -10.16
CA ALA A 442 34.05 -14.14 -9.07
C ALA A 442 34.57 -15.58 -9.11
N ILE A 443 33.66 -16.56 -9.21
CA ILE A 443 33.98 -17.99 -9.36
C ILE A 443 34.87 -18.20 -10.59
N PHE A 444 34.46 -17.66 -11.74
CA PHE A 444 35.19 -17.85 -12.99
C PHE A 444 36.60 -17.23 -12.95
N ILE A 445 36.77 -16.02 -12.40
CA ILE A 445 38.09 -15.40 -12.24
C ILE A 445 38.96 -16.23 -11.28
N GLY A 446 38.42 -16.65 -10.14
CA GLY A 446 39.14 -17.48 -9.17
C GLY A 446 39.64 -18.78 -9.78
N LEU A 447 38.77 -19.51 -10.47
CA LEU A 447 39.11 -20.75 -11.17
C LEU A 447 40.09 -20.53 -12.33
N ARG A 448 40.02 -19.38 -13.01
CA ARG A 448 40.97 -19.01 -14.06
C ARG A 448 42.36 -18.71 -13.50
N VAL A 449 42.45 -18.12 -12.30
CA VAL A 449 43.73 -17.93 -11.62
C VAL A 449 44.30 -19.29 -11.20
N ALA A 450 43.47 -20.19 -10.67
CA ALA A 450 43.84 -21.56 -10.32
C ALA A 450 44.43 -22.34 -11.53
N SER A 451 43.87 -22.16 -12.73
CA SER A 451 44.37 -22.80 -13.95
C SER A 451 45.73 -22.28 -14.45
N LEU A 452 46.20 -21.13 -13.95
CA LEU A 452 47.55 -20.62 -14.25
C LEU A 452 48.64 -21.29 -13.39
N TYR A 453 48.28 -21.80 -12.21
CA TYR A 453 49.18 -22.50 -11.28
C TYR A 453 49.24 -24.01 -11.51
N SER A 454 48.31 -24.56 -12.30
CA SER A 454 48.25 -26.00 -12.60
C SER A 454 48.38 -26.28 -14.09
N LEU A 455 49.23 -27.24 -14.45
CA LEU A 455 49.41 -27.65 -15.84
C LEU A 455 48.24 -28.53 -16.32
N ASN A 456 47.75 -29.41 -15.44
CA ASN A 456 46.71 -30.42 -15.73
C ASN A 456 45.45 -30.20 -14.89
N LEU A 457 44.30 -30.63 -15.42
CA LEU A 457 42.98 -30.54 -14.79
C LEU A 457 42.81 -31.46 -13.57
N PHE A 458 43.60 -32.54 -13.49
CA PHE A 458 43.44 -33.60 -12.48
C PHE A 458 43.54 -33.12 -11.04
N LEU A 459 44.57 -32.33 -10.69
CA LEU A 459 44.77 -31.85 -9.33
C LEU A 459 43.62 -30.93 -8.86
N PRO A 460 43.22 -29.88 -9.62
CA PRO A 460 42.03 -29.09 -9.32
C PRO A 460 40.74 -29.91 -9.20
N LEU A 461 40.55 -30.91 -10.06
CA LEU A 461 39.37 -31.78 -10.03
C LEU A 461 39.32 -32.61 -8.74
N LEU A 462 40.44 -33.19 -8.32
CA LEU A 462 40.54 -33.97 -7.09
C LEU A 462 40.28 -33.10 -5.85
N ILE A 463 40.83 -31.89 -5.82
CA ILE A 463 40.57 -30.91 -4.76
C ILE A 463 39.10 -30.51 -4.72
N LEU A 464 38.48 -30.25 -5.88
CA LEU A 464 37.06 -29.95 -5.98
C LEU A 464 36.20 -31.09 -5.44
N LEU A 465 36.49 -32.34 -5.81
CA LEU A 465 35.73 -33.50 -5.33
C LEU A 465 35.85 -33.66 -3.80
N LEU A 466 37.04 -33.51 -3.23
CA LEU A 466 37.24 -33.58 -1.78
C LEU A 466 36.50 -32.46 -1.03
N GLN A 467 36.65 -31.21 -1.48
CA GLN A 467 35.99 -30.07 -0.85
C GLN A 467 34.48 -30.10 -1.01
N PHE A 468 33.99 -30.50 -2.19
CA PHE A 468 32.56 -30.66 -2.44
C PHE A 468 31.96 -31.81 -1.63
N GLY A 469 32.70 -32.92 -1.45
CA GLY A 469 32.31 -34.01 -0.56
C GLY A 469 32.15 -33.55 0.90
N GLY A 470 33.10 -32.75 1.41
CA GLY A 470 32.96 -32.13 2.73
C GLY A 470 31.77 -31.17 2.81
N TYR A 471 31.55 -30.36 1.78
CA TYR A 471 30.41 -29.45 1.68
C TYR A 471 29.06 -30.19 1.70
N LEU A 472 28.94 -31.30 0.97
CA LEU A 472 27.75 -32.16 1.00
C LEU A 472 27.43 -32.70 2.39
N LEU A 473 28.45 -33.16 3.12
CA LEU A 473 28.28 -33.71 4.47
C LEU A 473 27.83 -32.66 5.48
N LEU A 474 28.42 -31.45 5.42
CA LEU A 474 28.10 -30.36 6.35
C LEU A 474 26.71 -29.76 6.13
N PHE A 475 26.20 -29.76 4.90
CA PHE A 475 24.96 -29.06 4.54
C PHE A 475 23.83 -29.99 4.07
N LYS A 476 23.96 -31.31 4.30
CA LYS A 476 23.01 -32.34 3.84
C LYS A 476 21.54 -32.01 4.18
N ASP A 477 21.28 -31.53 5.39
CA ASP A 477 19.91 -31.30 5.86
C ASP A 477 19.32 -29.95 5.39
N ARG A 478 20.15 -29.08 4.79
CA ARG A 478 19.71 -27.74 4.36
C ARG A 478 19.26 -27.68 2.90
N ASN A 479 19.64 -28.66 2.07
CA ASN A 479 19.49 -28.61 0.63
C ASN A 479 19.01 -29.95 0.07
N ILE A 480 18.23 -29.91 -1.02
CA ILE A 480 17.86 -31.11 -1.78
C ILE A 480 19.07 -31.59 -2.61
N PRO A 481 19.28 -32.90 -2.81
CA PRO A 481 20.35 -33.45 -3.65
C PRO A 481 20.46 -32.82 -5.04
N LEU A 482 19.33 -32.45 -5.65
CA LEU A 482 19.29 -31.77 -6.95
C LEU A 482 20.00 -30.41 -6.92
N LEU A 483 19.85 -29.62 -5.86
CA LEU A 483 20.51 -28.30 -5.74
C LEU A 483 22.04 -28.47 -5.66
N PHE A 484 22.51 -29.48 -4.93
CA PHE A 484 23.92 -29.82 -4.89
C PHE A 484 24.45 -30.25 -6.27
N LEU A 485 23.71 -31.08 -7.00
CA LEU A 485 24.10 -31.49 -8.35
C LEU A 485 24.22 -30.28 -9.29
N LEU A 486 23.31 -29.33 -9.19
CA LEU A 486 23.34 -28.10 -9.99
C LEU A 486 24.53 -27.20 -9.62
N GLN A 487 24.83 -27.04 -8.33
CA GLN A 487 26.02 -26.30 -7.89
C GLN A 487 27.32 -26.95 -8.38
N ALA A 488 27.44 -28.27 -8.21
CA ALA A 488 28.57 -29.04 -8.72
C ALA A 488 28.72 -28.85 -10.22
N SER A 489 27.61 -28.92 -10.96
CA SER A 489 27.60 -28.74 -12.41
C SER A 489 28.07 -27.34 -12.82
N ILE A 490 27.59 -26.28 -12.15
CA ILE A 490 28.00 -24.89 -12.44
C ILE A 490 29.50 -24.71 -12.20
N ILE A 491 30.02 -25.23 -11.08
CA ILE A 491 31.45 -25.11 -10.73
C ILE A 491 32.31 -25.95 -11.68
N LEU A 492 31.89 -27.19 -11.98
CA LEU A 492 32.60 -28.08 -12.90
C LEU A 492 32.65 -27.49 -14.33
N PHE A 493 31.54 -26.94 -14.82
CA PHE A 493 31.50 -26.23 -16.10
C PHE A 493 32.39 -24.98 -16.08
N SER A 494 32.34 -24.19 -15.00
CA SER A 494 33.19 -23.00 -14.84
C SER A 494 34.68 -23.37 -14.82
N LEU A 495 35.03 -24.46 -14.15
CA LEU A 495 36.37 -25.03 -14.10
C LEU A 495 36.81 -25.52 -15.49
N PHE A 496 35.96 -26.25 -16.20
CA PHE A 496 36.23 -26.68 -17.57
C PHE A 496 36.50 -25.50 -18.52
N LEU A 497 35.65 -24.46 -18.46
CA LEU A 497 35.81 -23.23 -19.24
C LEU A 497 37.08 -22.46 -18.87
N ALA A 498 37.46 -22.48 -17.59
CA ALA A 498 38.67 -21.84 -17.09
C ALA A 498 39.95 -22.52 -17.59
N PHE A 499 39.94 -23.83 -17.84
CA PHE A 499 41.10 -24.58 -18.37
C PHE A 499 41.13 -24.63 -19.91
N ILE A 500 39.96 -24.67 -20.56
CA ILE A 500 39.84 -24.76 -22.01
C ILE A 500 39.08 -23.53 -22.58
N PRO A 501 39.74 -22.36 -22.65
CA PRO A 501 39.09 -21.10 -23.00
C PRO A 501 38.59 -21.04 -24.44
N LYS A 502 38.96 -22.00 -25.31
CA LYS A 502 38.46 -22.10 -26.69
C LYS A 502 36.93 -22.27 -26.73
N PHE A 503 36.35 -22.93 -25.73
CA PHE A 503 34.90 -23.19 -25.67
C PHE A 503 34.07 -21.96 -25.30
N ILE A 504 34.65 -20.93 -24.67
CA ILE A 504 33.95 -19.67 -24.33
C ILE A 504 33.42 -18.95 -25.58
N LYS A 505 34.03 -19.19 -26.75
CA LYS A 505 33.61 -18.57 -28.02
C LYS A 505 32.43 -19.28 -28.68
N ARG A 506 32.04 -20.47 -28.23
CA ARG A 506 30.95 -21.25 -28.81
C ARG A 506 29.62 -20.83 -28.19
N LYS A 507 28.65 -20.44 -29.02
CA LYS A 507 27.35 -19.95 -28.56
C LYS A 507 26.54 -21.03 -27.84
N GLU A 508 26.68 -22.28 -28.30
CA GLU A 508 25.99 -23.45 -27.75
C GLU A 508 26.41 -23.67 -26.28
N VAL A 509 27.71 -23.55 -25.99
CA VAL A 509 28.25 -23.73 -24.64
C VAL A 509 27.76 -22.61 -23.71
N LEU A 510 27.75 -21.36 -24.19
CA LEU A 510 27.21 -20.23 -23.42
C LEU A 510 25.72 -20.39 -23.15
N PHE A 511 24.95 -20.89 -24.12
CA PHE A 511 23.53 -21.17 -23.95
C PHE A 511 23.28 -22.29 -22.95
N SER A 512 24.05 -23.39 -23.00
CA SER A 512 23.95 -24.48 -22.01
C SER A 512 24.26 -24.01 -20.60
N VAL A 513 25.29 -23.17 -20.43
CA VAL A 513 25.61 -22.56 -19.13
C VAL A 513 24.46 -21.67 -18.66
N PHE A 514 23.94 -20.81 -19.53
CA PHE A 514 22.81 -19.96 -19.20
C PHE A 514 21.58 -20.77 -18.75
N LEU A 515 21.25 -21.85 -19.46
CA LEU A 515 20.14 -22.74 -19.12
C LEU A 515 20.37 -23.44 -17.77
N LEU A 516 21.58 -23.93 -17.51
CA LEU A 516 21.95 -24.52 -16.23
C LEU A 516 21.81 -23.52 -15.08
N CYS A 517 22.25 -22.28 -15.28
CA CYS A 517 22.12 -21.21 -14.30
C CYS A 517 20.66 -20.82 -14.05
N ALA A 518 19.86 -20.69 -15.11
CA ALA A 518 18.42 -20.41 -15.00
C ALA A 518 17.70 -21.52 -14.22
N LEU A 519 18.02 -22.78 -14.51
CA LEU A 519 17.47 -23.94 -13.81
C LEU A 519 17.89 -23.94 -12.33
N PHE A 520 19.15 -23.65 -12.01
CA PHE A 520 19.61 -23.50 -10.62
C PHE A 520 18.87 -22.40 -9.84
N ILE A 521 18.69 -21.23 -10.43
CA ILE A 521 17.95 -20.12 -9.79
C ILE A 521 16.49 -20.53 -9.58
N TYR A 522 15.84 -21.08 -10.59
CA TYR A 522 14.45 -21.53 -10.50
C TYR A 522 14.26 -22.60 -9.42
N THR A 523 15.08 -23.65 -9.42
CA THR A 523 14.99 -24.72 -8.40
C THR A 523 15.25 -24.18 -6.99
N SER A 524 16.16 -23.21 -6.85
CA SER A 524 16.44 -22.56 -5.55
C SER A 524 15.25 -21.74 -5.06
N LEU A 525 14.63 -20.94 -5.95
CA LEU A 525 13.42 -20.16 -5.63
C LEU A 525 12.24 -21.07 -5.28
N HIS A 526 12.02 -22.12 -6.07
CA HIS A 526 10.96 -23.09 -5.85
C HIS A 526 11.11 -23.80 -4.50
N TYR A 527 12.31 -24.32 -4.21
CA TYR A 527 12.58 -24.99 -2.94
C TYR A 527 12.36 -24.07 -1.74
N SER A 528 12.92 -22.86 -1.78
CA SER A 528 12.77 -21.90 -0.70
C SER A 528 11.32 -21.44 -0.52
N SER A 529 10.58 -21.21 -1.62
CA SER A 529 9.17 -20.84 -1.56
C SER A 529 8.32 -21.95 -0.97
N SER A 530 8.58 -23.21 -1.33
CA SER A 530 7.89 -24.37 -0.77
C SER A 530 8.15 -24.51 0.73
N ASN A 531 9.41 -24.37 1.16
CA ASN A 531 9.78 -24.44 2.57
C ASN A 531 9.15 -23.29 3.38
N ARG A 532 9.15 -22.07 2.83
CA ARG A 532 8.49 -20.91 3.45
C ARG A 532 6.99 -21.16 3.61
N ASN A 533 6.31 -21.59 2.56
CA ASN A 533 4.87 -21.84 2.62
C ASN A 533 4.55 -22.95 3.62
N ARG A 534 5.33 -24.04 3.65
CA ARG A 534 5.18 -25.09 4.65
C ARG A 534 5.37 -24.56 6.07
N ALA A 535 6.39 -23.74 6.31
CA ALA A 535 6.64 -23.13 7.61
C ALA A 535 5.53 -22.15 8.03
N LEU A 536 4.98 -21.36 7.10
CA LEU A 536 3.83 -20.49 7.36
C LEU A 536 2.59 -21.31 7.73
N VAL A 537 2.34 -22.40 7.01
CA VAL A 537 1.22 -23.32 7.29
C VAL A 537 1.37 -23.94 8.68
N GLN A 538 2.55 -24.49 9.00
CA GLN A 538 2.78 -25.21 10.25
C GLN A 538 2.87 -24.29 11.47
N ASN A 539 3.55 -23.15 11.36
CA ASN A 539 3.86 -22.33 12.53
C ASN A 539 2.85 -21.21 12.79
N SER A 540 2.16 -20.73 11.75
CA SER A 540 1.26 -19.57 11.85
C SER A 540 -0.19 -19.98 11.56
N LEU A 541 -0.49 -20.42 10.33
CA LEU A 541 -1.87 -20.74 9.94
C LEU A 541 -2.47 -21.87 10.77
N GLN A 542 -1.71 -22.92 11.10
CA GLN A 542 -2.22 -24.02 11.92
C GLN A 542 -2.74 -23.52 13.27
N ASN A 543 -2.00 -22.62 13.92
CA ASN A 543 -2.40 -22.09 15.23
C ASN A 543 -3.59 -21.13 15.09
N ILE A 544 -3.60 -20.31 14.04
CA ILE A 544 -4.72 -19.42 13.74
C ILE A 544 -5.99 -20.26 13.54
N ILE A 545 -5.95 -21.24 12.63
CA ILE A 545 -7.07 -22.14 12.32
C ILE A 545 -7.55 -22.88 13.57
N LYS A 546 -6.65 -23.49 14.34
CA LYS A 546 -7.03 -24.18 15.59
C LYS A 546 -7.63 -23.26 16.65
N SER A 547 -7.28 -21.98 16.64
CA SER A 547 -7.79 -21.00 17.60
C SER A 547 -9.08 -20.31 17.16
N GLN A 548 -9.52 -20.47 15.90
CA GLN A 548 -10.68 -19.78 15.34
C GLN A 548 -11.98 -20.11 16.07
N GLU A 549 -12.31 -21.39 16.22
CA GLU A 549 -13.54 -21.82 16.90
C GLU A 549 -13.58 -21.41 18.39
N PRO A 550 -12.50 -21.55 19.18
CA PRO A 550 -12.43 -21.01 20.54
C PRO A 550 -12.64 -19.48 20.59
N TRP A 551 -12.01 -18.72 19.68
CA TRP A 551 -12.22 -17.28 19.60
C TRP A 551 -13.64 -16.94 19.19
N GLY A 552 -14.21 -17.63 18.21
CA GLY A 552 -15.59 -17.42 17.76
C GLY A 552 -16.59 -17.69 18.88
N THR A 553 -16.39 -18.77 19.63
CA THR A 553 -17.20 -19.10 20.82
C THR A 553 -17.08 -18.01 21.88
N PHE A 554 -15.86 -17.52 22.15
CA PHE A 554 -15.65 -16.41 23.08
C PHE A 554 -16.35 -15.13 22.62
N LEU A 555 -16.21 -14.74 21.34
CA LEU A 555 -16.81 -13.55 20.77
C LEU A 555 -18.34 -13.60 20.84
N LEU A 556 -18.94 -14.75 20.51
CA LEU A 556 -20.38 -14.98 20.67
C LEU A 556 -20.78 -14.84 22.14
N ASN A 557 -20.16 -15.59 23.04
CA ASN A 557 -20.51 -15.56 24.46
C ASN A 557 -20.42 -14.16 25.09
N GLN A 558 -19.53 -13.28 24.60
CA GLN A 558 -19.46 -11.89 25.06
C GLN A 558 -20.45 -10.96 24.35
N SER A 559 -20.86 -11.29 23.12
CA SER A 559 -21.78 -10.46 22.32
C SER A 559 -23.25 -10.70 22.65
N LEU A 560 -23.63 -11.93 23.00
CA LEU A 560 -25.01 -12.30 23.30
C LEU A 560 -25.61 -11.51 24.50
N PRO A 561 -24.87 -11.29 25.61
CA PRO A 561 -25.34 -10.42 26.69
C PRO A 561 -25.58 -8.96 26.27
N GLU A 562 -24.74 -8.40 25.38
CA GLU A 562 -24.90 -7.02 24.87
C GLU A 562 -26.21 -6.87 24.05
N ILE A 563 -26.68 -7.96 23.42
CA ILE A 563 -27.98 -8.01 22.74
C ILE A 563 -29.11 -8.10 23.76
N ASP A 564 -28.95 -8.91 24.82
CA ASP A 564 -29.95 -9.07 25.89
C ASP A 564 -30.23 -7.78 26.67
N GLU A 565 -29.24 -6.91 26.83
CA GLU A 565 -29.44 -5.57 27.40
C GLU A 565 -30.46 -4.71 26.64
N GLN A 566 -30.81 -5.08 25.40
CA GLN A 566 -31.81 -4.39 24.58
C GLN A 566 -33.11 -5.19 24.42
N GLN A 567 -33.38 -6.15 25.31
CA GLN A 567 -34.59 -6.99 25.28
C GLN A 567 -35.89 -6.19 25.11
N GLU A 568 -36.08 -5.07 25.82
CA GLU A 568 -37.29 -4.25 25.70
C GLU A 568 -37.47 -3.67 24.28
N SER A 569 -36.36 -3.30 23.62
CA SER A 569 -36.37 -2.81 22.23
C SER A 569 -36.67 -3.93 21.23
N ILE A 570 -36.20 -5.14 21.50
CA ILE A 570 -36.45 -6.31 20.65
C ILE A 570 -37.92 -6.75 20.76
N VAL A 571 -38.45 -6.86 21.99
CA VAL A 571 -39.85 -7.25 22.23
C VAL A 571 -40.80 -6.20 21.65
N SER A 572 -40.53 -4.91 21.82
CA SER A 572 -41.35 -3.85 21.22
C SER A 572 -41.31 -3.84 19.69
N PHE A 573 -40.16 -4.18 19.09
CA PHE A 573 -40.05 -4.38 17.64
C PHE A 573 -40.92 -5.53 17.14
N LEU A 574 -40.86 -6.69 17.82
CA LEU A 574 -41.65 -7.88 17.47
C LEU A 574 -43.17 -7.68 17.63
N ARG A 575 -43.62 -6.77 18.52
CA ARG A 575 -45.06 -6.48 18.74
C ARG A 575 -45.74 -5.68 17.61
N GLY A 576 -44.98 -5.12 16.66
CA GLY A 576 -45.55 -4.40 15.53
C GLY A 576 -45.16 -2.91 15.48
N SER A 577 -43.87 -2.61 15.48
CA SER A 577 -43.36 -1.27 15.19
C SER A 577 -42.58 -1.20 13.86
N GLU A 578 -42.54 0.01 13.30
CA GLU A 578 -42.04 0.42 11.97
C GLU A 578 -40.66 -0.15 11.56
N PRO A 579 -40.33 -0.19 10.24
CA PRO A 579 -39.11 -0.77 9.71
C PRO A 579 -37.86 0.02 10.16
N TYR A 580 -37.35 -0.33 11.34
CA TYR A 580 -36.10 0.16 11.88
C TYR A 580 -34.97 -0.83 11.54
N ASP A 581 -33.77 -0.32 11.27
CA ASP A 581 -32.55 -1.12 11.08
C ASP A 581 -32.03 -1.65 12.45
N LEU A 582 -32.94 -2.31 13.20
CA LEU A 582 -32.69 -2.77 14.56
C LEU A 582 -31.54 -3.78 14.57
N ALA A 583 -31.52 -4.71 13.61
CA ALA A 583 -30.47 -5.72 13.53
C ALA A 583 -29.06 -5.10 13.42
N HIS A 584 -28.89 -4.04 12.63
CA HIS A 584 -27.64 -3.31 12.54
C HIS A 584 -27.29 -2.61 13.84
N SER A 585 -28.24 -1.93 14.47
CA SER A 585 -28.00 -1.20 15.73
C SER A 585 -27.62 -2.13 16.89
N LEU A 586 -28.19 -3.33 16.94
CA LEU A 586 -27.83 -4.37 17.90
C LEU A 586 -26.44 -4.93 17.58
N TRP A 587 -26.20 -5.25 16.30
CA TRP A 587 -24.92 -5.79 15.85
C TRP A 587 -23.76 -4.83 16.14
N GLU A 588 -23.90 -3.52 15.86
CA GLU A 588 -22.84 -2.52 16.05
C GLU A 588 -22.33 -2.46 17.50
N ARG A 589 -23.18 -2.79 18.48
CA ARG A 589 -22.82 -2.81 19.89
C ARG A 589 -22.00 -4.03 20.28
N THR A 590 -22.16 -5.13 19.53
CA THR A 590 -21.54 -6.43 19.81
C THR A 590 -20.02 -6.38 19.77
N LEU A 591 -19.37 -7.22 20.56
CA LEU A 591 -17.93 -7.44 20.48
C LEU A 591 -17.51 -8.04 19.12
N VAL A 592 -18.39 -8.81 18.48
CA VAL A 592 -18.24 -9.28 17.09
C VAL A 592 -18.04 -8.12 16.10
N ALA A 593 -18.83 -7.05 16.22
CA ALA A 593 -18.67 -5.85 15.39
C ALA A 593 -17.37 -5.11 15.70
N LYS A 594 -16.99 -4.97 16.98
CA LYS A 594 -15.72 -4.32 17.38
C LYS A 594 -14.49 -5.03 16.80
N PHE A 595 -14.56 -6.34 16.61
CA PHE A 595 -13.50 -7.15 16.00
C PHE A 595 -13.62 -7.28 14.46
N ASN A 596 -14.64 -6.67 13.83
CA ASN A 596 -14.92 -6.77 12.39
C ASN A 596 -15.01 -8.22 11.88
N TRP A 597 -15.52 -9.12 12.72
CA TRP A 597 -15.61 -10.53 12.36
C TRP A 597 -16.81 -10.77 11.43
N TYR A 598 -16.64 -11.58 10.38
CA TYR A 598 -17.71 -11.80 9.40
C TYR A 598 -18.90 -12.48 10.05
N SER A 599 -20.03 -11.80 10.02
CA SER A 599 -21.20 -12.14 10.82
C SER A 599 -22.49 -11.58 10.22
N SER A 600 -23.61 -12.16 10.64
CA SER A 600 -24.95 -11.70 10.28
C SER A 600 -25.83 -11.73 11.52
N LEU A 601 -26.62 -10.68 11.75
CA LEU A 601 -27.63 -10.66 12.79
C LEU A 601 -29.00 -10.55 12.12
N GLU A 602 -29.90 -11.46 12.49
CA GLU A 602 -31.21 -11.63 11.90
C GLU A 602 -32.28 -11.66 12.99
N ILE A 603 -33.40 -11.00 12.72
CA ILE A 603 -34.60 -11.02 13.57
C ILE A 603 -35.74 -11.58 12.73
N LEU A 604 -36.35 -12.66 13.20
CA LEU A 604 -37.41 -13.40 12.53
C LEU A 604 -38.72 -13.27 13.32
N ASN A 605 -39.86 -13.32 12.63
CA ASN A 605 -41.18 -13.46 13.26
C ASN A 605 -41.42 -14.93 13.72
N PRO A 606 -42.54 -15.24 14.38
CA PRO A 606 -42.86 -16.61 14.82
C PRO A 606 -42.95 -17.62 13.67
N GLU A 607 -43.36 -17.16 12.49
CA GLU A 607 -43.46 -17.98 11.27
C GLU A 607 -42.11 -18.20 10.57
N GLY A 608 -41.01 -17.59 11.04
CA GLY A 608 -39.68 -17.70 10.47
C GLY A 608 -39.38 -16.71 9.33
N GLU A 609 -40.27 -15.77 9.05
CA GLU A 609 -40.05 -14.68 8.09
C GLU A 609 -39.11 -13.61 8.66
N LEU A 610 -38.21 -13.13 7.80
CA LEU A 610 -37.20 -12.15 8.16
C LEU A 610 -37.78 -10.74 8.33
N LEU A 611 -37.72 -10.21 9.55
CA LEU A 611 -38.16 -8.86 9.90
C LEU A 611 -37.04 -7.81 9.77
N SER A 612 -35.83 -8.14 10.23
CA SER A 612 -34.66 -7.24 10.17
C SER A 612 -33.37 -8.03 10.00
N ARG A 613 -32.41 -7.47 9.24
CA ARG A 613 -31.14 -8.13 8.95
C ARG A 613 -30.01 -7.15 8.75
N PHE A 614 -28.90 -7.43 9.41
CA PHE A 614 -27.61 -6.83 9.11
C PHE A 614 -26.58 -7.93 8.83
N SER A 615 -25.73 -7.73 7.83
CA SER A 615 -24.72 -8.72 7.47
C SER A 615 -23.41 -8.06 7.07
N LEU A 616 -22.30 -8.48 7.68
CA LEU A 616 -20.95 -8.15 7.30
C LEU A 616 -20.34 -9.34 6.55
N ASN A 617 -20.25 -9.25 5.22
CA ASN A 617 -19.66 -10.26 4.32
C ASN A 617 -20.29 -11.66 4.38
N VAL A 618 -21.49 -11.78 4.95
CA VAL A 618 -22.29 -13.02 4.94
C VAL A 618 -23.50 -12.82 4.01
N PRO A 619 -23.64 -13.60 2.92
CA PRO A 619 -24.74 -13.48 1.97
C PRO A 619 -26.05 -13.88 2.63
N LYS A 620 -27.17 -13.48 2.02
CA LYS A 620 -28.49 -13.92 2.46
C LYS A 620 -28.67 -15.40 2.13
N LEU A 621 -28.99 -16.20 3.15
CA LEU A 621 -29.27 -17.61 3.02
C LEU A 621 -30.72 -17.75 2.53
N TYR A 622 -30.90 -18.03 1.25
CA TYR A 622 -32.23 -18.21 0.65
C TYR A 622 -32.61 -19.69 0.69
N GLY A 623 -33.76 -20.01 1.28
CA GLY A 623 -34.31 -21.38 1.33
C GLY A 623 -33.58 -22.32 2.30
N PHE A 624 -32.94 -21.76 3.33
CA PHE A 624 -32.29 -22.54 4.38
C PHE A 624 -33.17 -22.52 5.63
N ASP A 625 -34.08 -23.49 5.74
CA ASP A 625 -34.93 -23.66 6.92
C ASP A 625 -34.08 -24.30 8.02
N LEU A 626 -33.71 -23.48 9.00
CA LEU A 626 -33.00 -23.92 10.19
C LEU A 626 -33.99 -24.52 11.18
N ASP A 627 -34.07 -25.86 11.22
CA ASP A 627 -34.81 -26.63 12.23
C ASP A 627 -34.12 -26.51 13.61
N LEU A 628 -34.17 -25.31 14.21
CA LEU A 628 -33.62 -25.03 15.54
C LEU A 628 -34.74 -25.10 16.59
N PRO A 629 -34.55 -25.88 17.68
CA PRO A 629 -35.57 -26.01 18.73
C PRO A 629 -35.80 -24.68 19.44
N LEU A 630 -37.03 -24.44 19.90
CA LEU A 630 -37.35 -23.22 20.67
C LEU A 630 -36.50 -23.11 21.93
N SER A 631 -35.88 -21.95 22.15
CA SER A 631 -35.02 -21.71 23.32
C SER A 631 -35.25 -20.32 23.92
N GLN A 632 -35.67 -20.29 25.19
CA GLN A 632 -35.80 -19.03 25.97
C GLN A 632 -34.45 -18.45 26.38
N GLU A 633 -33.42 -19.27 26.49
CA GLU A 633 -32.04 -18.83 26.73
C GLU A 633 -31.25 -18.78 25.42
N TRP A 634 -30.12 -18.07 25.42
CA TRP A 634 -29.18 -18.14 24.30
C TRP A 634 -28.60 -19.54 24.16
N SER A 635 -28.75 -20.10 22.97
CA SER A 635 -28.19 -21.40 22.62
C SER A 635 -27.22 -21.24 21.46
N ILE A 636 -26.08 -21.94 21.54
CA ILE A 636 -25.03 -21.90 20.54
C ILE A 636 -24.96 -23.24 19.84
N SER A 637 -25.00 -23.22 18.51
CA SER A 637 -24.89 -24.40 17.66
C SER A 637 -23.83 -24.19 16.59
N LEU A 638 -23.17 -25.27 16.20
CA LEU A 638 -22.27 -25.29 15.05
C LEU A 638 -23.07 -25.78 13.84
N LEU A 639 -23.02 -25.05 12.74
CA LEU A 639 -23.77 -25.34 11.52
C LEU A 639 -22.90 -25.19 10.28
N ASN A 640 -23.10 -26.12 9.35
CA ASN A 640 -22.50 -26.06 8.02
C ASN A 640 -23.51 -25.42 7.08
N ILE A 641 -23.20 -24.22 6.61
CA ILE A 641 -24.10 -23.42 5.79
C ILE A 641 -23.59 -23.45 4.34
N PRO A 642 -24.45 -23.77 3.36
CA PRO A 642 -24.08 -23.72 1.96
C PRO A 642 -23.88 -22.27 1.51
N PHE A 643 -22.66 -21.92 1.14
CA PHE A 643 -22.24 -20.61 0.67
C PHE A 643 -21.70 -20.74 -0.76
N MET A 644 -22.41 -20.16 -1.74
CA MET A 644 -22.01 -20.16 -3.16
C MET A 644 -21.64 -21.56 -3.73
N GLY A 645 -22.24 -22.63 -3.22
CA GLY A 645 -22.01 -24.01 -3.66
C GLY A 645 -20.96 -24.78 -2.85
N GLU A 646 -20.37 -24.18 -1.81
CA GLU A 646 -19.48 -24.84 -0.85
C GLU A 646 -20.09 -24.80 0.56
N GLU A 647 -19.96 -25.86 1.35
CA GLU A 647 -20.34 -25.84 2.76
C GLU A 647 -19.29 -25.10 3.58
N LYS A 648 -19.76 -24.20 4.44
CA LYS A 648 -18.91 -23.31 5.24
C LYS A 648 -19.34 -23.37 6.70
N ASP A 649 -18.37 -23.38 7.60
CA ASP A 649 -18.63 -23.57 9.03
C ASP A 649 -19.01 -22.24 9.70
N PHE A 650 -20.13 -22.26 10.44
CA PHE A 650 -20.64 -21.12 11.20
C PHE A 650 -20.96 -21.54 12.63
N LEU A 651 -20.64 -20.65 13.57
CA LEU A 651 -21.24 -20.67 14.89
C LEU A 651 -22.50 -19.81 14.87
N LEU A 652 -23.57 -20.34 15.45
CA LEU A 652 -24.88 -19.71 15.48
C LEU A 652 -25.31 -19.57 16.93
N GLY A 653 -25.49 -18.33 17.38
CA GLY A 653 -26.16 -18.02 18.65
C GLY A 653 -27.61 -17.61 18.39
N TYR A 654 -28.58 -18.27 19.01
CA TYR A 654 -29.99 -17.91 18.85
C TYR A 654 -30.77 -17.93 20.17
N LYS A 655 -31.82 -17.10 20.20
CA LYS A 655 -32.76 -16.98 21.31
C LYS A 655 -34.16 -16.66 20.77
N ASP A 656 -35.15 -17.31 21.33
CA ASP A 656 -36.56 -17.09 21.07
C ASP A 656 -37.16 -16.16 22.14
N TRP A 657 -37.90 -15.15 21.68
CA TRP A 657 -38.52 -14.16 22.53
C TRP A 657 -39.97 -14.54 22.79
N PHE A 658 -40.36 -14.46 24.06
CA PHE A 658 -41.70 -14.77 24.52
C PHE A 658 -42.29 -13.60 25.30
N GLU A 659 -43.60 -13.47 25.23
CA GLU A 659 -44.39 -12.69 26.18
C GLU A 659 -45.40 -13.63 26.81
N GLU A 660 -45.25 -13.85 28.12
CA GLU A 660 -45.95 -14.91 28.84
C GLU A 660 -45.68 -16.29 28.20
N GLU A 661 -46.64 -16.85 27.47
CA GLU A 661 -46.50 -18.11 26.72
C GLU A 661 -46.53 -17.93 25.18
N ASN A 662 -46.72 -16.71 24.68
CA ASN A 662 -46.78 -16.45 23.24
C ASN A 662 -45.38 -16.22 22.67
N HIS A 663 -45.00 -17.02 21.67
CA HIS A 663 -43.77 -16.82 20.90
C HIS A 663 -43.92 -15.59 20.01
N LEU A 664 -43.03 -14.60 20.21
CA LEU A 664 -43.03 -13.34 19.47
C LEU A 664 -42.08 -13.35 18.28
N GLY A 665 -41.07 -14.21 18.29
CA GLY A 665 -40.07 -14.30 17.23
C GLY A 665 -38.71 -14.73 17.73
N ARG A 666 -37.71 -14.68 16.85
CA ARG A 666 -36.36 -15.21 17.09
C ARG A 666 -35.29 -14.20 16.72
N THR A 667 -34.21 -14.15 17.49
CA THR A 667 -32.97 -13.45 17.09
C THR A 667 -31.87 -14.47 16.87
N ILE A 668 -31.14 -14.32 15.77
CA ILE A 668 -30.05 -15.19 15.37
C ILE A 668 -28.81 -14.35 15.04
N LEU A 669 -27.67 -14.73 15.62
CA LEU A 669 -26.35 -14.19 15.31
C LEU A 669 -25.49 -15.30 14.69
N TYR A 670 -25.19 -15.15 13.41
CA TYR A 670 -24.26 -15.99 12.67
C TYR A 670 -22.85 -15.42 12.78
N LEU A 671 -21.89 -16.26 13.10
CA LEU A 671 -20.48 -15.94 13.12
C LEU A 671 -19.73 -16.95 12.25
N SER A 672 -19.08 -16.50 11.17
CA SER A 672 -18.30 -17.40 10.33
C SER A 672 -17.07 -17.88 11.09
N ILE A 673 -16.80 -19.19 11.11
CA ILE A 673 -15.52 -19.72 11.61
C ILE A 673 -14.69 -20.36 10.49
N ASP A 674 -15.14 -20.20 9.25
CA ASP A 674 -14.44 -20.72 8.08
C ASP A 674 -13.17 -19.92 7.80
N TYR A 675 -12.10 -20.63 7.48
CA TYR A 675 -10.78 -20.04 7.27
C TYR A 675 -10.70 -19.13 6.03
N ASP A 676 -11.58 -19.31 5.04
CA ASP A 676 -11.62 -18.48 3.84
C ASP A 676 -12.39 -17.17 4.05
N MET A 677 -13.14 -17.06 5.15
CA MET A 677 -14.05 -15.95 5.45
C MET A 677 -13.57 -15.10 6.62
N LEU A 678 -12.26 -15.01 6.82
CA LEU A 678 -11.69 -14.15 7.85
C LEU A 678 -11.15 -12.84 7.27
N PRO A 679 -11.26 -11.73 8.03
CA PRO A 679 -10.79 -10.41 7.62
C PRO A 679 -9.27 -10.31 7.37
#